data_AF-A0A6C0AKI8-F1
#
_entry.id   AF-A0A6C0AKI8-F1
#
_cell.length_a   1.000
_cell.length_b   1.000
_cell.length_c   1.000
_cell.angle_alpha   90.00
_cell.angle_beta   90.00
_cell.angle_gamma   90.00
#
_symmetry.space_group_name_H-M   'P 1'
#
loop_
_entity.id
_entity.type
_entity.pdbx_description
1 polymer ?
#
loop_
_entity_poly.entity_id
_entity_poly.type
_entity_poly.pdbx_seq_one_letter_code
_entity_poly.pdbx_strand_id
1 'polypeptide(L)'
;MKLLPLALIFIIIFALYYVKFIRTIKEHKETFDNDKLNEDRAKYAKKDFRDIDSIINPKIKGTDSITSFYKLKVKTKEGYTNYNLKNKDSGSLKDAGDLKKEMEKCSLLTDCNQSDDHPKCGYCFPLNKFMYGNKNGPIVDGQLNKHNICPSLENGESGWIPPPDFGGKTKDECLRMNSQKLCQDAGSTCAAPEGNGAARACGWCPKTQKFMVKELVNSKYLSKYRDKDKYGSNADICEWKGLEDDGTISDNNYLISGGNECADFQRKYPCVTPKATTGPHTDACYRKLWKKTKCTGDPIARSLKMTPINQKHYGKAKWDINAWPESLNVMKLINDKIENDDVYDLAVDLNKACFNGNPPIDSCNEKYKPRPQDCSKRIYNDQQCKPTGFLHPDKVKSYHQQEILEDKWNDNNDGWRNWKNSKYKQEIRKHKLQARGVGDGKHYSYRRRSSQYCGETIPEPPNPKPCWADIKRILSIMPKTVTNDKIVIFSDGSPVLKLLKGTVGTKYPKFIETATSKVRAENRNAFQKVGKQYHFHENTLALKDFPYWDIINVCKDYWNSKWDVFGKTLAYKTPFVDWKSTHITVTKGSGFTKLLGKSTNKNTALNEGLFYDDGKSNALQLWKKSYEHKDFPYWDFLILIKTMSDNTLDYKITS
;
A
#
# COMPACT_ATOMS: atom_id res chain seq x y z
N MET A 1 62.14 19.64 -44.50
CA MET A 1 62.57 18.26 -44.15
C MET A 1 62.42 18.03 -42.65
N LYS A 2 61.34 17.38 -42.16
CA LYS A 2 61.19 17.04 -40.71
C LYS A 2 60.51 15.69 -40.39
N LEU A 3 60.10 14.89 -41.39
CA LEU A 3 59.39 13.61 -41.17
C LEU A 3 60.31 12.37 -41.03
N LEU A 4 61.53 12.43 -41.57
CA LEU A 4 62.48 11.32 -41.55
C LEU A 4 62.81 10.74 -40.15
N PRO A 5 63.11 11.54 -39.10
CA PRO A 5 63.52 10.99 -37.81
C PRO A 5 62.37 10.27 -37.07
N LEU A 6 61.12 10.67 -37.30
CA LEU A 6 59.95 10.03 -36.69
C LEU A 6 59.74 8.60 -37.23
N ALA A 7 59.91 8.39 -38.54
CA ALA A 7 59.80 7.06 -39.14
C ALA A 7 60.87 6.09 -38.59
N LEU A 8 62.10 6.58 -38.41
CA LEU A 8 63.22 5.81 -37.86
C LEU A 8 62.95 5.30 -36.44
N ILE A 9 62.35 6.12 -35.58
CA ILE A 9 61.98 5.75 -34.20
C ILE A 9 60.95 4.61 -34.19
N PHE A 10 59.92 4.66 -35.05
CA PHE A 10 58.92 3.59 -35.13
C PHE A 10 59.50 2.25 -35.60
N ILE A 11 60.45 2.26 -36.55
CA ILE A 11 61.13 1.05 -37.04
C ILE A 11 61.93 0.38 -35.91
N ILE A 12 62.65 1.16 -35.10
CA ILE A 12 63.44 0.66 -33.96
C ILE A 12 62.53 0.00 -32.91
N ILE A 13 61.40 0.63 -32.58
CA ILE A 13 60.41 0.07 -31.64
C ILE A 13 59.85 -1.27 -32.15
N PHE A 14 59.55 -1.36 -33.44
CA PHE A 14 59.01 -2.58 -34.04
C PHE A 14 60.02 -3.73 -34.04
N ALA A 15 61.29 -3.45 -34.36
CA ALA A 15 62.37 -4.43 -34.34
C ALA A 15 62.61 -5.02 -32.93
N LEU A 16 62.62 -4.18 -31.90
CA LEU A 16 62.76 -4.62 -30.50
C LEU A 16 61.60 -5.53 -30.06
N TYR A 17 60.38 -5.26 -30.52
CA TYR A 17 59.21 -6.11 -30.24
C TYR A 17 59.34 -7.48 -30.91
N TYR A 18 59.82 -7.52 -32.16
CA TYR A 18 59.97 -8.75 -32.94
C TYR A 18 61.02 -9.70 -32.36
N VAL A 19 62.19 -9.19 -31.93
CA VAL A 19 63.24 -10.00 -31.28
C VAL A 19 62.72 -10.66 -29.99
N LYS A 20 61.91 -9.95 -29.20
CA LYS A 20 61.31 -10.49 -27.98
C LYS A 20 60.33 -11.63 -28.25
N PHE A 21 59.57 -11.56 -29.34
CA PHE A 21 58.62 -12.60 -29.76
C PHE A 21 59.31 -13.90 -30.19
N ILE A 22 60.40 -13.82 -30.95
CA ILE A 22 61.15 -15.00 -31.42
C ILE A 22 61.76 -15.80 -30.27
N ARG A 23 62.27 -15.13 -29.22
CA ARG A 23 62.93 -15.79 -28.09
C ARG A 23 61.98 -16.75 -27.34
N THR A 24 60.76 -16.31 -27.06
CA THR A 24 59.73 -17.12 -26.38
C THR A 24 59.30 -18.36 -27.16
N ILE A 25 59.47 -18.39 -28.49
CA ILE A 25 59.12 -19.56 -29.31
C ILE A 25 60.20 -20.66 -29.22
N LYS A 26 61.46 -20.30 -28.97
CA LYS A 26 62.57 -21.28 -28.95
C LYS A 26 62.61 -22.10 -27.64
N GLU A 27 62.12 -21.53 -26.55
CA GLU A 27 62.09 -22.12 -25.19
C GLU A 27 60.99 -23.19 -25.00
N HIS A 28 60.38 -23.69 -26.09
CA HIS A 28 59.23 -24.63 -26.08
C HIS A 28 59.39 -25.84 -27.04
N LYS A 29 60.60 -26.16 -27.51
CA LYS A 29 60.81 -27.21 -28.55
C LYS A 29 61.64 -28.43 -28.13
N GLU A 30 62.18 -28.40 -26.93
CA GLU A 30 62.81 -29.51 -26.21
C GLU A 30 62.06 -29.57 -24.86
N THR A 31 61.73 -30.71 -24.24
CA THR A 31 62.05 -32.13 -24.47
C THR A 31 60.79 -33.00 -24.27
N PHE A 32 60.68 -34.14 -24.95
CA PHE A 32 59.84 -35.27 -24.51
C PHE A 32 60.39 -36.58 -25.08
N ASP A 33 60.63 -37.55 -24.20
CA ASP A 33 60.94 -38.94 -24.56
C ASP A 33 60.02 -39.85 -23.72
N ASN A 34 59.40 -40.87 -24.33
CA ASN A 34 58.11 -41.39 -23.82
C ASN A 34 58.23 -42.56 -22.85
N ASP A 35 59.27 -43.38 -22.93
CA ASP A 35 59.22 -44.73 -22.35
C ASP A 35 59.26 -44.75 -20.83
N LYS A 36 60.01 -43.82 -20.22
CA LYS A 36 60.19 -43.72 -18.76
C LYS A 36 58.91 -43.37 -17.99
N LEU A 37 57.90 -42.83 -18.66
CA LEU A 37 56.68 -42.29 -18.01
C LEU A 37 55.68 -43.38 -17.56
N ASN A 38 55.84 -44.61 -18.03
CA ASN A 38 54.84 -45.66 -17.82
C ASN A 38 55.01 -46.45 -16.51
N GLU A 39 56.21 -46.50 -15.93
CA GLU A 39 56.48 -47.29 -14.71
C GLU A 39 55.90 -46.66 -13.43
N ASP A 40 56.14 -45.36 -13.20
CA ASP A 40 55.78 -44.71 -11.93
C ASP A 40 54.27 -44.72 -11.62
N ARG A 41 53.44 -44.75 -12.67
CA ARG A 41 51.97 -44.65 -12.59
C ARG A 41 51.32 -45.81 -11.83
N ALA A 42 51.95 -46.99 -11.77
CA ALA A 42 51.41 -48.15 -11.09
C ALA A 42 51.46 -48.06 -9.55
N LYS A 43 52.34 -47.21 -8.99
CA LYS A 43 52.71 -47.24 -7.57
C LYS A 43 51.82 -46.41 -6.64
N TYR A 44 51.12 -45.40 -7.18
CA TYR A 44 50.51 -44.33 -6.39
C TYR A 44 49.09 -44.63 -5.85
N ALA A 45 48.35 -45.57 -6.46
CA ALA A 45 46.90 -45.71 -6.27
C ALA A 45 46.43 -46.34 -4.94
N LYS A 46 47.29 -46.45 -3.90
CA LYS A 46 47.07 -47.36 -2.76
C LYS A 46 47.08 -46.73 -1.36
N LYS A 47 47.10 -45.39 -1.23
CA LYS A 47 47.33 -44.72 0.07
C LYS A 47 46.16 -43.86 0.60
N ASP A 48 45.49 -43.08 -0.23
CA ASP A 48 44.68 -41.93 0.23
C ASP A 48 43.18 -42.24 0.50
N PHE A 49 42.90 -43.36 1.17
CA PHE A 49 41.53 -43.75 1.58
C PHE A 49 41.37 -43.90 3.11
N ARG A 50 42.10 -43.10 3.88
CA ARG A 50 41.87 -42.85 5.32
C ARG A 50 41.88 -41.34 5.56
N ASP A 51 41.23 -40.91 6.64
CA ASP A 51 41.23 -39.54 7.22
C ASP A 51 40.21 -38.50 6.70
N ILE A 52 39.02 -38.91 6.22
CA ILE A 52 37.86 -38.01 6.08
C ILE A 52 36.56 -38.61 6.67
N ASP A 53 36.60 -39.05 7.93
CA ASP A 53 35.40 -39.54 8.66
C ASP A 53 35.35 -39.07 10.14
N SER A 54 36.28 -38.20 10.55
CA SER A 54 36.56 -37.86 11.96
C SER A 54 36.18 -36.43 12.38
N ILE A 55 35.57 -35.63 11.49
CA ILE A 55 35.54 -34.15 11.64
C ILE A 55 34.12 -33.56 11.87
N ILE A 56 33.02 -34.28 11.63
CA ILE A 56 31.66 -33.66 11.61
C ILE A 56 30.63 -34.40 12.50
N ASN A 57 30.85 -34.37 13.81
CA ASN A 57 29.84 -34.48 14.89
C ASN A 57 30.51 -34.04 16.21
N PRO A 58 29.95 -33.10 16.99
CA PRO A 58 28.96 -33.48 18.02
C PRO A 58 27.87 -32.41 18.32
N LYS A 59 27.10 -32.62 19.40
CA LYS A 59 25.91 -31.84 19.82
C LYS A 59 26.14 -30.92 21.03
N ILE A 60 25.20 -30.00 21.28
CA ILE A 60 25.13 -29.09 22.45
C ILE A 60 24.16 -29.67 23.52
N LYS A 61 24.33 -29.26 24.80
CA LYS A 61 23.35 -29.43 25.90
C LYS A 61 23.33 -28.18 26.81
N GLY A 62 22.15 -27.86 27.38
CA GLY A 62 22.06 -27.26 28.73
C GLY A 62 21.55 -25.82 28.89
N THR A 63 20.23 -25.60 28.77
CA THR A 63 19.38 -24.71 29.63
C THR A 63 19.71 -23.20 29.78
N ASP A 64 18.86 -22.30 30.30
CA ASP A 64 17.42 -22.03 30.08
C ASP A 64 17.15 -20.53 30.45
N SER A 65 15.97 -19.99 30.14
CA SER A 65 15.70 -18.53 30.12
C SER A 65 15.55 -17.83 31.47
N ILE A 66 15.87 -16.52 31.52
CA ILE A 66 15.40 -15.58 32.57
C ILE A 66 14.73 -14.34 31.94
N THR A 67 13.59 -13.93 32.50
CA THR A 67 12.79 -12.75 32.08
C THR A 67 12.54 -11.78 33.23
N SER A 68 12.86 -10.50 33.06
CA SER A 68 12.39 -9.34 33.87
C SER A 68 12.88 -8.03 33.19
N PHE A 69 12.34 -6.81 33.36
CA PHE A 69 11.49 -6.20 34.41
C PHE A 69 10.45 -5.16 33.88
N TYR A 70 9.62 -4.65 34.80
CA TYR A 70 8.66 -3.52 34.67
C TYR A 70 8.65 -2.69 36.00
N LYS A 71 7.94 -1.57 36.23
CA LYS A 71 6.82 -0.87 35.52
C LYS A 71 6.69 0.63 35.89
N LEU A 72 6.45 1.48 34.88
CA LEU A 72 5.72 2.78 34.84
C LEU A 72 5.07 3.42 36.11
N LYS A 73 5.22 4.78 36.27
CA LYS A 73 4.21 5.87 36.54
C LYS A 73 4.24 6.82 37.80
N VAL A 74 4.50 8.13 37.56
CA VAL A 74 3.65 9.37 37.73
C VAL A 74 3.03 9.85 39.10
N LYS A 75 3.18 11.16 39.44
CA LYS A 75 2.11 12.13 39.92
C LYS A 75 2.52 13.65 40.04
N THR A 76 1.62 14.55 40.52
CA THR A 76 1.60 16.07 40.39
C THR A 76 1.37 16.84 41.73
N LYS A 77 1.19 18.20 41.88
CA LYS A 77 0.04 19.12 41.53
C LYS A 77 0.22 20.59 42.10
N GLU A 78 -0.73 21.54 41.86
CA GLU A 78 -1.10 22.83 42.57
C GLU A 78 -0.40 24.19 42.23
N GLY A 79 -0.97 25.43 42.38
CA GLY A 79 -2.21 25.98 43.03
C GLY A 79 -2.84 27.29 42.38
N TYR A 80 -3.62 28.16 43.10
CA TYR A 80 -4.64 29.13 42.54
C TYR A 80 -4.94 30.51 43.27
N THR A 81 -5.87 31.35 42.73
CA THR A 81 -6.62 32.58 43.23
C THR A 81 -6.08 33.99 42.80
N ASN A 82 -6.72 35.20 42.92
CA ASN A 82 -7.96 35.75 43.58
C ASN A 82 -8.52 37.09 42.92
N TYR A 83 -9.50 37.85 43.52
CA TYR A 83 -10.24 39.05 42.98
C TYR A 83 -10.63 40.18 44.01
N ASN A 84 -11.16 41.38 43.61
CA ASN A 84 -11.88 42.37 44.49
C ASN A 84 -12.65 43.57 43.78
N LEU A 85 -13.58 44.29 44.47
CA LEU A 85 -14.48 45.41 43.97
C LEU A 85 -15.07 46.37 45.08
N LYS A 86 -15.57 47.62 44.78
CA LYS A 86 -16.38 48.56 45.67
C LYS A 86 -17.31 49.61 44.95
N ASN A 87 -18.14 50.37 45.72
CA ASN A 87 -19.38 51.18 45.38
C ASN A 87 -19.16 52.71 45.02
N LYS A 88 -20.10 53.72 45.00
CA LYS A 88 -21.45 54.01 45.63
C LYS A 88 -22.24 55.24 44.99
N ASP A 89 -23.39 55.69 45.55
CA ASP A 89 -24.45 56.61 45.00
C ASP A 89 -24.76 57.97 45.76
N SER A 90 -25.61 58.88 45.21
CA SER A 90 -26.71 59.66 45.90
C SER A 90 -27.42 60.82 45.10
N GLY A 91 -28.66 61.23 45.49
CA GLY A 91 -29.37 62.50 45.06
C GLY A 91 -30.93 62.51 45.12
N SER A 92 -31.61 63.60 45.55
CA SER A 92 -33.10 63.68 45.76
C SER A 92 -33.74 65.09 45.57
N LEU A 93 -35.09 65.22 45.57
CA LEU A 93 -35.87 66.47 45.82
C LEU A 93 -37.38 66.20 46.17
N LYS A 94 -38.34 67.13 45.93
CA LYS A 94 -39.73 67.10 46.51
C LYS A 94 -40.88 67.45 45.53
N ASP A 95 -42.06 66.84 45.72
CA ASP A 95 -43.39 67.48 45.97
C ASP A 95 -44.52 66.43 46.06
N ALA A 96 -45.58 66.67 46.86
CA ALA A 96 -46.47 65.59 47.35
C ALA A 96 -47.99 65.72 47.08
N GLY A 97 -48.55 66.94 47.06
CA GLY A 97 -50.01 67.15 47.12
C GLY A 97 -50.80 66.60 45.93
N ASP A 98 -50.52 67.10 44.72
CA ASP A 98 -51.20 66.65 43.50
C ASP A 98 -50.62 65.35 42.94
N LEU A 99 -49.35 65.03 43.29
CA LEU A 99 -48.73 63.72 43.04
C LEU A 99 -49.64 62.58 43.47
N LYS A 100 -50.24 62.67 44.67
CA LYS A 100 -51.11 61.63 45.22
C LYS A 100 -52.39 61.40 44.38
N LYS A 101 -53.00 62.46 43.83
CA LYS A 101 -54.20 62.34 42.98
C LYS A 101 -53.88 61.68 41.64
N GLU A 102 -52.75 62.03 41.03
CA GLU A 102 -52.34 61.43 39.76
C GLU A 102 -51.86 59.97 39.96
N MET A 103 -51.21 59.65 41.08
CA MET A 103 -50.95 58.26 41.50
C MET A 103 -52.23 57.44 41.63
N GLU A 104 -53.26 57.99 42.27
CA GLU A 104 -54.56 57.32 42.47
C GLU A 104 -55.25 57.06 41.12
N LYS A 105 -55.33 58.05 40.23
CA LYS A 105 -55.83 57.88 38.84
C LYS A 105 -55.15 56.73 38.11
N CYS A 106 -53.81 56.64 38.17
CA CYS A 106 -53.08 55.57 37.52
C CYS A 106 -53.35 54.21 38.15
N SER A 107 -53.53 54.15 39.47
CA SER A 107 -53.78 52.88 40.18
C SER A 107 -55.15 52.23 39.88
N LEU A 108 -56.08 52.98 39.30
CA LEU A 108 -57.41 52.52 38.89
C LEU A 108 -57.45 51.90 37.48
N LEU A 109 -56.39 52.07 36.69
CA LEU A 109 -56.30 51.50 35.34
C LEU A 109 -56.08 49.99 35.43
N THR A 110 -56.80 49.23 34.60
CA THR A 110 -56.76 47.75 34.59
C THR A 110 -56.65 47.14 33.19
N ASP A 111 -56.94 47.91 32.13
CA ASP A 111 -56.72 47.53 30.74
C ASP A 111 -55.70 48.48 30.08
N CYS A 112 -54.72 47.91 29.37
CA CYS A 112 -53.77 48.64 28.53
C CYS A 112 -54.43 49.62 27.54
N ASN A 113 -55.66 49.36 27.10
CA ASN A 113 -56.38 50.27 26.22
C ASN A 113 -56.65 51.65 26.83
N GLN A 114 -56.73 51.73 28.16
CA GLN A 114 -57.08 52.95 28.92
C GLN A 114 -55.89 53.92 29.09
N SER A 115 -54.66 53.53 28.76
CA SER A 115 -53.50 54.41 29.03
C SER A 115 -53.37 55.60 28.07
N ASP A 116 -54.07 55.60 26.94
CA ASP A 116 -54.05 56.73 25.99
C ASP A 116 -54.74 57.97 26.59
N ASP A 117 -55.86 57.76 27.32
CA ASP A 117 -56.61 58.81 28.01
C ASP A 117 -55.91 59.29 29.29
N HIS A 118 -54.80 58.66 29.69
CA HIS A 118 -54.09 58.85 30.95
C HIS A 118 -52.57 59.07 30.73
N PRO A 119 -52.15 60.17 30.08
CA PRO A 119 -50.79 60.35 29.56
C PRO A 119 -49.69 60.51 30.63
N LYS A 120 -50.05 60.60 31.91
CA LYS A 120 -49.13 60.61 33.07
C LYS A 120 -48.91 59.23 33.71
N CYS A 121 -49.61 58.21 33.23
CA CYS A 121 -49.53 56.85 33.75
C CYS A 121 -48.56 56.01 32.91
N GLY A 122 -47.52 55.51 33.57
CA GLY A 122 -46.65 54.46 33.04
C GLY A 122 -47.13 53.09 33.50
N TYR A 123 -46.48 52.03 33.01
CA TYR A 123 -46.85 50.66 33.30
C TYR A 123 -45.66 49.88 33.84
N CYS A 124 -45.85 49.21 34.98
CA CYS A 124 -44.87 48.32 35.58
C CYS A 124 -45.25 46.86 35.28
N PHE A 125 -44.51 46.23 34.37
CA PHE A 125 -44.83 44.89 33.90
C PHE A 125 -44.70 43.79 34.98
N PRO A 126 -43.60 43.70 35.78
CA PRO A 126 -43.48 42.65 36.80
C PRO A 126 -44.52 42.72 37.93
N LEU A 127 -45.22 43.85 38.07
CA LEU A 127 -46.32 44.02 39.02
C LEU A 127 -47.72 43.98 38.36
N ASN A 128 -47.79 43.88 37.01
CA ASN A 128 -49.01 44.00 36.20
C ASN A 128 -49.88 45.20 36.60
N LYS A 129 -49.26 46.38 36.76
CA LYS A 129 -49.91 47.59 37.32
C LYS A 129 -49.48 48.87 36.62
N PHE A 130 -50.45 49.75 36.39
CA PHE A 130 -50.20 51.14 36.03
C PHE A 130 -49.84 51.95 37.27
N MET A 131 -48.94 52.90 37.10
CA MET A 131 -48.47 53.78 38.18
C MET A 131 -48.21 55.18 37.60
N TYR A 132 -48.27 56.21 38.45
CA TYR A 132 -47.75 57.51 38.07
C TYR A 132 -46.21 57.47 38.07
N GLY A 133 -45.57 58.20 37.17
CA GLY A 133 -44.11 58.23 37.10
C GLY A 133 -43.56 59.16 36.03
N ASN A 134 -42.30 58.92 35.66
CA ASN A 134 -41.60 59.66 34.61
C ASN A 134 -40.78 58.73 33.71
N LYS A 135 -39.93 59.30 32.85
CA LYS A 135 -39.03 58.57 31.94
C LYS A 135 -38.19 57.47 32.61
N ASN A 136 -37.84 57.63 33.88
CA ASN A 136 -36.85 56.80 34.58
C ASN A 136 -37.47 55.76 35.53
N GLY A 137 -38.73 55.90 35.92
CA GLY A 137 -39.41 54.97 36.83
C GLY A 137 -40.76 55.48 37.34
N PRO A 138 -41.52 54.64 38.06
CA PRO A 138 -42.65 55.11 38.85
C PRO A 138 -42.19 56.11 39.92
N ILE A 139 -43.07 57.03 40.30
CA ILE A 139 -42.86 57.99 41.40
C ILE A 139 -43.88 57.65 42.49
N VAL A 140 -43.45 57.63 43.74
CA VAL A 140 -44.34 57.52 44.90
C VAL A 140 -44.16 58.71 45.84
N ASP A 141 -45.24 59.05 46.53
CA ASP A 141 -45.29 60.04 47.58
C ASP A 141 -44.13 59.85 48.60
N GLY A 142 -43.46 60.94 48.93
CA GLY A 142 -42.29 60.97 49.82
C GLY A 142 -40.97 60.37 49.30
N GLN A 143 -40.88 59.78 48.08
CA GLN A 143 -39.62 59.18 47.58
C GLN A 143 -39.27 59.56 46.14
N LEU A 144 -38.91 60.84 45.92
CA LEU A 144 -38.28 61.26 44.66
C LEU A 144 -36.93 60.52 44.46
N ASN A 145 -36.67 60.05 43.24
CA ASN A 145 -35.44 59.38 42.79
C ASN A 145 -35.18 57.95 43.32
N LYS A 146 -36.19 57.21 43.79
CA LYS A 146 -36.09 55.76 44.04
C LYS A 146 -36.83 54.94 42.98
N HIS A 147 -36.13 54.62 41.88
CA HIS A 147 -36.72 53.94 40.72
C HIS A 147 -37.01 52.43 40.92
N ASN A 148 -36.51 51.80 41.99
CA ASN A 148 -36.63 50.35 42.27
C ASN A 148 -38.03 49.84 42.66
N ILE A 149 -39.08 50.65 42.53
CA ILE A 149 -40.46 50.25 42.91
C ILE A 149 -41.08 49.36 41.83
N CYS A 150 -40.68 49.55 40.57
CA CYS A 150 -40.87 48.55 39.54
C CYS A 150 -39.62 47.66 39.47
N PRO A 151 -39.73 46.32 39.60
CA PRO A 151 -38.60 45.43 39.43
C PRO A 151 -38.00 45.52 38.01
N SER A 152 -36.71 45.22 37.88
CA SER A 152 -36.11 44.86 36.58
C SER A 152 -36.71 43.54 36.06
N LEU A 153 -36.64 43.37 34.74
CA LEU A 153 -36.91 42.10 34.08
C LEU A 153 -35.76 41.09 34.35
N GLU A 154 -36.00 39.80 34.08
CA GLU A 154 -34.99 38.73 34.29
C GLU A 154 -33.70 38.92 33.48
N ASN A 155 -33.74 39.70 32.39
CA ASN A 155 -32.59 40.06 31.57
C ASN A 155 -31.81 41.30 32.08
N GLY A 156 -32.27 41.94 33.16
CA GLY A 156 -31.70 43.17 33.72
C GLY A 156 -32.21 44.47 33.10
N GLU A 157 -33.03 44.42 32.04
CA GLU A 157 -33.71 45.60 31.49
C GLU A 157 -34.75 46.13 32.51
N SER A 158 -35.14 47.41 32.38
CA SER A 158 -36.16 47.99 33.26
C SER A 158 -37.54 47.39 32.99
N GLY A 159 -38.25 46.94 34.03
CA GLY A 159 -39.64 46.51 33.92
C GLY A 159 -40.65 47.66 33.81
N TRP A 160 -40.16 48.90 33.80
CA TRP A 160 -40.96 50.12 33.71
C TRP A 160 -41.06 50.65 32.27
N ILE A 161 -42.29 50.78 31.79
CA ILE A 161 -42.62 51.56 30.60
C ILE A 161 -43.06 52.96 31.05
N PRO A 162 -42.38 54.04 30.62
CA PRO A 162 -42.71 55.39 31.04
C PRO A 162 -44.05 55.88 30.45
N PRO A 163 -44.64 56.96 31.00
CA PRO A 163 -45.91 57.51 30.49
C PRO A 163 -45.80 58.15 29.09
N PRO A 164 -46.94 58.33 28.38
CA PRO A 164 -47.00 59.07 27.11
C PRO A 164 -46.41 60.48 27.15
N ASP A 165 -46.64 61.25 28.24
CA ASP A 165 -46.06 62.59 28.43
C ASP A 165 -44.51 62.60 28.41
N PHE A 166 -43.87 61.45 28.66
CA PHE A 166 -42.42 61.27 28.63
C PHE A 166 -41.92 60.52 27.38
N GLY A 167 -42.77 60.40 26.35
CA GLY A 167 -42.50 59.70 25.10
C GLY A 167 -42.65 58.17 25.18
N GLY A 168 -43.26 57.65 26.25
CA GLY A 168 -43.48 56.22 26.43
C GLY A 168 -44.71 55.69 25.69
N LYS A 169 -44.63 54.47 25.15
CA LYS A 169 -45.71 53.83 24.40
C LYS A 169 -46.51 52.88 25.29
N THR A 170 -47.06 53.39 26.38
CA THR A 170 -47.65 52.57 27.48
C THR A 170 -48.64 51.52 26.97
N LYS A 171 -49.56 51.88 26.07
CA LYS A 171 -50.55 50.97 25.49
C LYS A 171 -49.93 49.84 24.68
N ASP A 172 -49.14 50.18 23.65
CA ASP A 172 -48.49 49.22 22.75
C ASP A 172 -47.61 48.23 23.52
N GLU A 173 -46.82 48.74 24.47
CA GLU A 173 -45.87 47.94 25.24
C GLU A 173 -46.54 47.13 26.35
N CYS A 174 -47.58 47.64 27.01
CA CYS A 174 -48.43 46.87 27.92
C CYS A 174 -49.13 45.71 27.18
N LEU A 175 -49.74 45.97 26.02
CA LEU A 175 -50.38 44.96 25.18
C LEU A 175 -49.36 43.94 24.66
N ARG A 176 -48.16 44.37 24.25
CA ARG A 176 -47.06 43.49 23.85
C ARG A 176 -46.66 42.59 25.02
N MET A 177 -46.21 43.15 26.13
CA MET A 177 -45.60 42.37 27.21
C MET A 177 -46.63 41.42 27.86
N ASN A 178 -47.89 41.84 28.02
CA ASN A 178 -48.93 40.97 28.58
C ASN A 178 -49.32 39.83 27.62
N SER A 179 -49.38 40.07 26.31
CA SER A 179 -49.63 38.99 25.33
C SER A 179 -48.42 38.06 25.15
N GLN A 180 -47.19 38.60 25.18
CA GLN A 180 -45.97 37.79 25.20
C GLN A 180 -45.90 36.93 26.48
N LYS A 181 -46.28 37.46 27.64
CA LYS A 181 -46.33 36.72 28.91
C LYS A 181 -47.34 35.57 28.87
N LEU A 182 -48.56 35.81 28.36
CA LEU A 182 -49.56 34.76 28.12
C LEU A 182 -48.98 33.60 27.27
N CYS A 183 -48.15 33.91 26.27
CA CYS A 183 -47.50 32.89 25.46
C CYS A 183 -46.31 32.24 26.17
N GLN A 184 -45.48 32.97 26.92
CA GLN A 184 -44.41 32.39 27.72
C GLN A 184 -44.96 31.38 28.75
N ASP A 185 -46.09 31.70 29.37
CA ASP A 185 -46.77 30.84 30.35
C ASP A 185 -47.59 29.71 29.71
N ALA A 186 -47.72 29.68 28.38
CA ALA A 186 -48.26 28.53 27.63
C ALA A 186 -47.28 27.34 27.55
N GLY A 187 -46.07 27.49 28.08
CA GLY A 187 -45.08 26.41 28.23
C GLY A 187 -44.21 26.17 27.00
N SER A 188 -43.51 25.02 27.00
CA SER A 188 -42.54 24.65 25.95
C SER A 188 -43.00 23.51 25.04
N THR A 189 -44.01 22.74 25.46
CA THR A 189 -44.63 21.70 24.63
C THR A 189 -45.42 22.29 23.48
N CYS A 190 -45.36 21.65 22.33
CA CYS A 190 -45.98 22.09 21.07
C CYS A 190 -47.53 22.02 21.05
N ALA A 191 -48.16 21.55 22.13
CA ALA A 191 -49.57 21.75 22.43
C ALA A 191 -49.72 22.85 23.50
N ALA A 192 -50.52 23.88 23.21
CA ALA A 192 -50.84 24.94 24.15
C ALA A 192 -51.89 24.46 25.17
N PRO A 193 -51.86 24.95 26.43
CA PRO A 193 -52.94 24.71 27.37
C PRO A 193 -54.27 25.30 26.86
N GLU A 194 -55.34 24.55 27.06
CA GLU A 194 -56.69 25.00 26.78
C GLU A 194 -57.26 25.83 27.94
N GLY A 195 -58.35 26.57 27.71
CA GLY A 195 -59.05 27.36 28.73
C GLY A 195 -58.48 28.76 29.02
N ASN A 196 -57.15 28.96 29.00
CA ASN A 196 -56.54 30.27 29.33
C ASN A 196 -56.46 31.29 28.15
N GLY A 197 -56.95 30.92 26.96
CA GLY A 197 -56.89 31.75 25.76
C GLY A 197 -55.59 31.67 24.94
N ALA A 198 -54.51 31.09 25.47
CA ALA A 198 -53.23 31.00 24.77
C ALA A 198 -53.34 30.25 23.42
N ALA A 199 -54.13 29.18 23.35
CA ALA A 199 -54.39 28.46 22.09
C ALA A 199 -54.94 29.37 20.96
N ARG A 200 -55.65 30.46 21.29
CA ARG A 200 -56.13 31.46 20.31
C ARG A 200 -55.06 32.50 19.98
N ALA A 201 -54.35 33.02 20.99
CA ALA A 201 -53.43 34.16 20.85
C ALA A 201 -51.98 33.78 20.46
N CYS A 202 -51.58 32.53 20.66
CA CYS A 202 -50.18 32.10 20.62
C CYS A 202 -49.93 30.99 19.58
N GLY A 203 -48.75 30.98 18.97
CA GLY A 203 -48.27 29.90 18.11
C GLY A 203 -46.89 29.42 18.57
N TRP A 204 -46.64 28.12 18.48
CA TRP A 204 -45.39 27.49 18.93
C TRP A 204 -44.28 27.67 17.91
N CYS A 205 -43.09 28.08 18.37
CA CYS A 205 -41.89 28.16 17.53
C CYS A 205 -41.04 26.88 17.62
N PRO A 206 -40.85 26.12 16.52
CA PRO A 206 -40.17 24.83 16.55
C PRO A 206 -38.70 24.83 17.00
N LYS A 207 -37.97 25.94 16.78
CA LYS A 207 -36.54 26.06 17.12
C LYS A 207 -36.29 26.45 18.58
N THR A 208 -37.08 27.38 19.10
CA THR A 208 -36.92 27.88 20.48
C THR A 208 -37.72 27.06 21.49
N GLN A 209 -38.70 26.26 21.03
CA GLN A 209 -39.70 25.58 21.85
C GLN A 209 -40.39 26.54 22.83
N LYS A 210 -40.76 27.72 22.34
CA LYS A 210 -41.58 28.70 23.06
C LYS A 210 -42.79 29.07 22.21
N PHE A 211 -43.91 29.33 22.86
CA PHE A 211 -45.00 30.04 22.21
C PHE A 211 -44.67 31.53 22.06
N MET A 212 -45.06 32.10 20.93
CA MET A 212 -44.95 33.51 20.58
C MET A 212 -46.33 34.02 20.17
N VAL A 213 -46.60 35.32 20.30
CA VAL A 213 -47.90 35.90 19.90
C VAL A 213 -48.07 35.78 18.39
N LYS A 214 -49.13 35.10 17.93
CA LYS A 214 -49.33 34.84 16.50
C LYS A 214 -50.21 35.89 15.82
N GLU A 215 -49.85 36.23 14.58
CA GLU A 215 -50.73 36.92 13.63
C GLU A 215 -50.78 36.14 12.31
N LEU A 216 -51.90 36.23 11.58
CA LEU A 216 -52.07 35.54 10.30
C LEU A 216 -51.64 36.46 9.15
N VAL A 217 -50.56 36.11 8.45
CA VAL A 217 -50.02 36.85 7.30
C VAL A 217 -49.81 35.87 6.15
N ASN A 218 -50.39 36.16 4.98
CA ASN A 218 -50.27 35.35 3.76
C ASN A 218 -50.50 33.84 4.02
N SER A 219 -51.59 33.54 4.73
CA SER A 219 -52.01 32.18 5.13
C SER A 219 -51.02 31.40 6.02
N LYS A 220 -50.08 32.09 6.69
CA LYS A 220 -49.19 31.52 7.70
C LYS A 220 -49.27 32.30 9.01
N TYR A 221 -49.15 31.60 10.14
CA TYR A 221 -48.99 32.26 11.43
C TYR A 221 -47.55 32.74 11.59
N LEU A 222 -47.34 34.05 11.59
CA LEU A 222 -46.06 34.66 11.93
C LEU A 222 -46.09 35.17 13.37
N SER A 223 -44.92 35.41 13.96
CA SER A 223 -44.85 36.18 15.20
C SER A 223 -45.26 37.63 14.95
N LYS A 224 -46.21 38.13 15.74
CA LYS A 224 -46.70 39.52 15.73
C LYS A 224 -45.58 40.53 16.04
N TYR A 225 -44.64 40.15 16.90
CA TYR A 225 -43.57 41.02 17.40
C TYR A 225 -42.21 40.68 16.77
N ARG A 226 -42.20 40.21 15.51
CA ARG A 226 -40.99 39.76 14.76
C ARG A 226 -40.02 40.85 14.30
N ASP A 227 -40.45 42.10 14.30
CA ASP A 227 -39.73 43.22 13.69
C ASP A 227 -38.54 43.66 14.55
N LYS A 228 -37.32 43.40 14.08
CA LYS A 228 -36.07 43.77 14.78
C LYS A 228 -35.87 45.28 14.88
N ASP A 229 -36.24 46.02 13.85
CA ASP A 229 -35.98 47.46 13.78
C ASP A 229 -36.97 48.22 14.68
N LYS A 230 -38.17 47.65 14.87
CA LYS A 230 -39.19 48.16 15.81
C LYS A 230 -39.04 47.68 17.26
N TYR A 231 -38.60 46.43 17.50
CA TYR A 231 -38.62 45.80 18.83
C TYR A 231 -37.24 45.39 19.39
N GLY A 232 -36.15 45.46 18.61
CA GLY A 232 -34.78 45.24 19.09
C GLY A 232 -34.55 43.89 19.79
N SER A 233 -34.03 43.92 21.02
CA SER A 233 -33.84 42.74 21.89
C SER A 233 -35.13 41.99 22.22
N ASN A 234 -36.27 42.68 22.15
CA ASN A 234 -37.59 42.20 22.55
C ASN A 234 -38.41 41.61 21.37
N ALA A 235 -37.79 41.45 20.18
CA ALA A 235 -38.44 40.88 19.01
C ALA A 235 -38.61 39.34 19.13
N ASP A 236 -39.86 38.87 19.04
CA ASP A 236 -40.17 37.42 19.01
C ASP A 236 -39.86 36.85 17.62
N ILE A 237 -38.72 36.17 17.48
CA ILE A 237 -38.25 35.69 16.17
C ILE A 237 -38.22 34.17 16.12
N CYS A 238 -39.05 33.61 15.24
CA CYS A 238 -38.99 32.22 14.86
C CYS A 238 -38.41 32.08 13.46
N GLU A 239 -37.25 31.43 13.33
CA GLU A 239 -36.54 31.18 12.06
C GLU A 239 -35.92 29.78 12.11
N TRP A 240 -36.48 28.80 11.40
CA TRP A 240 -36.11 27.39 11.50
C TRP A 240 -36.00 26.72 10.11
N LYS A 241 -35.10 25.73 10.00
CA LYS A 241 -34.83 25.02 8.75
C LYS A 241 -35.61 23.70 8.68
N GLY A 242 -36.46 23.55 7.67
CA GLY A 242 -37.15 22.30 7.35
C GLY A 242 -36.34 21.44 6.38
N LEU A 243 -36.52 20.12 6.47
CA LEU A 243 -36.14 19.18 5.40
C LEU A 243 -37.40 18.75 4.67
N GLU A 244 -37.54 19.18 3.42
CA GLU A 244 -38.69 18.85 2.59
C GLU A 244 -38.59 17.43 1.99
N ASP A 245 -39.68 16.99 1.36
CA ASP A 245 -39.80 15.62 0.87
C ASP A 245 -39.18 15.38 -0.52
N ASP A 246 -38.79 16.43 -1.23
CA ASP A 246 -37.80 16.40 -2.32
C ASP A 246 -36.35 16.30 -1.81
N GLY A 247 -36.09 16.68 -0.55
CA GLY A 247 -34.75 16.76 0.05
C GLY A 247 -34.11 18.14 0.02
N THR A 248 -34.83 19.18 -0.39
CA THR A 248 -34.42 20.59 -0.23
C THR A 248 -34.47 21.01 1.24
N ILE A 249 -33.71 22.05 1.59
CA ILE A 249 -33.73 22.68 2.90
C ILE A 249 -34.53 23.98 2.78
N SER A 250 -35.69 24.03 3.43
CA SER A 250 -36.56 25.21 3.46
C SER A 250 -36.22 26.10 4.64
N ASP A 251 -35.99 27.39 4.41
CA ASP A 251 -35.91 28.40 5.47
C ASP A 251 -37.33 28.89 5.78
N ASN A 252 -37.78 28.71 7.03
CA ASN A 252 -39.16 28.97 7.45
C ASN A 252 -39.20 29.92 8.65
N ASN A 253 -40.19 30.81 8.67
CA ASN A 253 -40.37 31.84 9.71
C ASN A 253 -41.73 31.77 10.43
N TYR A 254 -42.49 30.68 10.23
CA TYR A 254 -43.85 30.53 10.75
C TYR A 254 -43.92 29.70 12.05
N LEU A 255 -44.96 30.00 12.82
CA LEU A 255 -45.36 29.34 14.06
C LEU A 255 -46.42 28.26 13.77
N ILE A 256 -46.52 27.26 14.65
CA ILE A 256 -47.54 26.21 14.59
C ILE A 256 -48.69 26.61 15.51
N SER A 257 -49.96 26.49 15.09
CA SER A 257 -51.10 27.04 15.84
C SER A 257 -51.36 26.29 17.16
N GLY A 258 -50.99 25.00 17.21
CA GLY A 258 -51.11 24.11 18.36
C GLY A 258 -51.89 22.83 18.03
N GLY A 259 -52.22 22.03 19.05
CA GLY A 259 -53.12 20.87 18.90
C GLY A 259 -52.66 19.87 17.83
N ASN A 260 -53.58 19.46 16.95
CA ASN A 260 -53.32 18.46 15.91
C ASN A 260 -52.22 18.88 14.91
N GLU A 261 -52.12 20.18 14.57
CA GLU A 261 -51.06 20.69 13.69
C GLU A 261 -49.67 20.36 14.23
N CYS A 262 -49.51 20.29 15.55
CA CYS A 262 -48.26 19.90 16.18
C CYS A 262 -47.84 18.47 15.83
N ALA A 263 -48.77 17.51 15.90
CA ALA A 263 -48.50 16.11 15.63
C ALA A 263 -48.15 15.89 14.15
N ASP A 264 -48.82 16.61 13.25
CA ASP A 264 -48.52 16.61 11.82
C ASP A 264 -47.18 17.30 11.51
N PHE A 265 -46.89 18.41 12.17
CA PHE A 265 -45.59 19.10 12.09
C PHE A 265 -44.43 18.19 12.49
N GLN A 266 -44.51 17.55 13.66
CA GLN A 266 -43.47 16.64 14.15
C GLN A 266 -43.30 15.42 13.23
N ARG A 267 -44.38 14.94 12.61
CA ARG A 267 -44.34 13.85 11.62
C ARG A 267 -43.66 14.28 10.31
N LYS A 268 -43.91 15.51 9.84
CA LYS A 268 -43.27 16.06 8.62
C LYS A 268 -41.81 16.47 8.85
N TYR A 269 -41.50 17.08 9.98
CA TYR A 269 -40.20 17.71 10.28
C TYR A 269 -39.51 17.15 11.54
N PRO A 270 -39.27 15.83 11.66
CA PRO A 270 -38.76 15.19 12.89
C PRO A 270 -37.34 15.60 13.31
N CYS A 271 -36.62 16.36 12.47
CA CYS A 271 -35.31 16.94 12.78
C CYS A 271 -35.39 18.33 13.46
N VAL A 272 -36.55 19.00 13.44
CA VAL A 272 -36.70 20.35 13.97
C VAL A 272 -37.00 20.28 15.47
N THR A 273 -35.92 20.33 16.24
CA THR A 273 -35.88 20.20 17.71
C THR A 273 -34.83 21.16 18.28
N PRO A 274 -34.72 21.37 19.61
CA PRO A 274 -33.63 22.17 20.20
C PRO A 274 -32.24 21.67 19.82
N LYS A 275 -32.11 20.37 19.51
CA LYS A 275 -30.85 19.72 19.12
C LYS A 275 -30.59 19.78 17.61
N ALA A 276 -31.44 20.45 16.82
CA ALA A 276 -31.28 20.59 15.37
C ALA A 276 -29.88 21.10 14.96
N THR A 277 -29.23 21.90 15.80
CA THR A 277 -27.92 22.52 15.60
C THR A 277 -26.75 21.81 16.32
N THR A 278 -26.99 20.74 17.09
CA THR A 278 -25.97 20.15 18.00
C THR A 278 -26.01 18.62 18.12
N GLY A 279 -27.17 17.99 17.96
CA GLY A 279 -27.38 16.57 18.21
C GLY A 279 -27.43 16.17 19.70
N PRO A 280 -27.64 14.89 20.01
CA PRO A 280 -28.12 13.84 19.10
C PRO A 280 -29.57 14.07 18.67
N HIS A 281 -29.90 13.63 17.46
CA HIS A 281 -31.24 13.74 16.87
C HIS A 281 -32.11 12.52 17.18
N THR A 282 -33.39 12.61 16.84
CA THR A 282 -34.34 11.49 16.96
C THR A 282 -34.08 10.42 15.88
N ASP A 283 -34.41 9.16 16.15
CA ASP A 283 -34.35 8.10 15.13
C ASP A 283 -35.28 8.39 13.94
N ALA A 284 -36.39 9.09 14.18
CA ALA A 284 -37.27 9.60 13.12
C ALA A 284 -36.57 10.63 12.22
N CYS A 285 -35.77 11.53 12.79
CA CYS A 285 -34.91 12.43 12.02
C CYS A 285 -33.88 11.63 11.21
N TYR A 286 -33.09 10.77 11.85
CA TYR A 286 -32.07 9.98 11.15
C TYR A 286 -32.66 9.14 10.02
N ARG A 287 -33.85 8.56 10.20
CA ARG A 287 -34.60 7.85 9.14
C ARG A 287 -35.06 8.78 8.01
N LYS A 288 -35.45 10.04 8.27
CA LYS A 288 -35.75 11.01 7.21
C LYS A 288 -34.48 11.46 6.48
N LEU A 289 -33.36 11.65 7.17
CA LEU A 289 -32.07 11.98 6.54
C LEU A 289 -31.57 10.84 5.63
N TRP A 290 -31.54 9.60 6.14
CA TRP A 290 -31.04 8.42 5.42
C TRP A 290 -31.79 8.14 4.10
N LYS A 291 -33.12 8.39 4.09
CA LYS A 291 -33.94 8.30 2.87
C LYS A 291 -33.50 9.27 1.75
N LYS A 292 -32.67 10.28 2.03
CA LYS A 292 -32.13 11.23 1.04
C LYS A 292 -30.74 10.87 0.51
N THR A 293 -30.15 9.76 0.94
CA THR A 293 -28.75 9.42 0.63
C THR A 293 -28.58 8.18 -0.23
N LYS A 294 -29.66 7.72 -0.88
CA LYS A 294 -29.80 6.48 -1.68
C LYS A 294 -29.57 5.17 -0.90
N CYS A 295 -28.96 5.21 0.29
CA CYS A 295 -28.80 4.07 1.18
C CYS A 295 -30.13 3.43 1.62
N THR A 296 -30.07 2.17 2.05
CA THR A 296 -31.23 1.32 2.31
C THR A 296 -31.33 0.89 3.77
N GLY A 297 -32.51 0.47 4.21
CA GLY A 297 -32.75 -0.03 5.57
C GLY A 297 -32.64 1.04 6.66
N ASP A 298 -32.52 0.60 7.91
CA ASP A 298 -32.49 1.49 9.08
C ASP A 298 -31.08 2.05 9.36
N PRO A 299 -30.90 3.39 9.45
CA PRO A 299 -29.58 4.02 9.63
C PRO A 299 -28.86 3.65 10.92
N ILE A 300 -29.59 3.37 12.00
CA ILE A 300 -29.02 3.05 13.31
C ILE A 300 -28.42 1.65 13.26
N ALA A 301 -29.18 0.68 12.75
CA ALA A 301 -28.72 -0.67 12.46
C ALA A 301 -27.65 -0.71 11.34
N ARG A 302 -27.65 0.24 10.39
CA ARG A 302 -26.57 0.39 9.39
C ARG A 302 -25.28 0.88 10.00
N SER A 303 -25.33 1.87 10.89
CA SER A 303 -24.14 2.41 11.55
C SER A 303 -23.37 1.36 12.37
N LEU A 304 -24.05 0.35 12.91
CA LEU A 304 -23.44 -0.74 13.67
C LEU A 304 -22.74 -1.80 12.81
N LYS A 305 -22.86 -1.72 11.47
CA LYS A 305 -22.20 -2.63 10.51
C LYS A 305 -20.88 -2.11 9.97
N MET A 306 -20.50 -0.87 10.31
CA MET A 306 -19.20 -0.29 10.01
C MET A 306 -18.13 -0.79 10.99
N THR A 307 -16.86 -0.79 10.58
CA THR A 307 -15.73 -0.84 11.52
C THR A 307 -15.78 0.29 12.55
N PRO A 308 -15.24 0.14 13.76
CA PRO A 308 -15.27 1.19 14.79
C PRO A 308 -14.64 2.53 14.37
N ILE A 309 -13.67 2.49 13.46
CA ILE A 309 -13.07 3.70 12.87
C ILE A 309 -14.09 4.40 11.97
N ASN A 310 -14.66 3.69 10.99
CA ASN A 310 -15.64 4.29 10.08
C ASN A 310 -16.95 4.67 10.80
N GLN A 311 -17.35 3.97 11.85
CA GLN A 311 -18.46 4.37 12.71
C GLN A 311 -18.23 5.74 13.36
N LYS A 312 -16.99 6.05 13.77
CA LYS A 312 -16.61 7.36 14.34
C LYS A 312 -16.55 8.49 13.30
N HIS A 313 -16.26 8.18 12.05
CA HIS A 313 -16.12 9.18 10.98
C HIS A 313 -17.40 9.39 10.14
N TYR A 314 -18.21 8.35 9.96
CA TYR A 314 -19.36 8.32 9.04
C TYR A 314 -20.66 7.79 9.67
N GLY A 315 -20.60 7.12 10.82
CA GLY A 315 -21.75 6.53 11.50
C GLY A 315 -22.42 7.43 12.54
N LYS A 316 -23.34 6.85 13.33
CA LYS A 316 -24.15 7.53 14.35
C LYS A 316 -23.32 8.32 15.35
N ALA A 317 -22.13 7.84 15.72
CA ALA A 317 -21.21 8.55 16.61
C ALA A 317 -20.74 9.92 16.06
N LYS A 318 -20.79 10.11 14.72
CA LYS A 318 -20.58 11.42 14.09
C LYS A 318 -21.87 12.22 13.93
N TRP A 319 -23.00 11.57 13.66
CA TRP A 319 -24.30 12.24 13.52
C TRP A 319 -24.81 12.80 14.87
N ASP A 320 -24.49 12.12 15.98
CA ASP A 320 -24.91 12.47 17.34
C ASP A 320 -24.25 13.74 17.90
N ILE A 321 -23.18 14.23 17.27
CA ILE A 321 -22.41 15.43 17.67
C ILE A 321 -22.44 16.56 16.62
N ASN A 322 -23.33 16.43 15.64
CA ASN A 322 -23.46 17.33 14.51
C ASN A 322 -24.88 17.93 14.48
N ALA A 323 -25.04 19.10 13.87
CA ALA A 323 -26.34 19.57 13.39
C ALA A 323 -26.94 18.62 12.32
N TRP A 324 -28.24 18.70 12.06
CA TRP A 324 -28.91 17.77 11.15
C TRP A 324 -28.50 17.93 9.65
N PRO A 325 -28.26 19.14 9.10
CA PRO A 325 -27.80 19.30 7.71
C PRO A 325 -26.41 18.69 7.49
N GLU A 326 -25.52 18.86 8.46
CA GLU A 326 -24.17 18.31 8.50
C GLU A 326 -24.21 16.79 8.65
N SER A 327 -25.15 16.26 9.44
CA SER A 327 -25.42 14.82 9.51
C SER A 327 -25.93 14.25 8.19
N LEU A 328 -26.82 14.96 7.49
CA LEU A 328 -27.28 14.60 6.15
C LEU A 328 -26.11 14.60 5.13
N ASN A 329 -25.22 15.58 5.20
CA ASN A 329 -24.03 15.62 4.34
C ASN A 329 -23.05 14.48 4.64
N VAL A 330 -22.81 14.14 5.92
CA VAL A 330 -22.03 12.95 6.30
C VAL A 330 -22.68 11.65 5.79
N MET A 331 -24.02 11.54 5.85
CA MET A 331 -24.74 10.38 5.31
C MET A 331 -24.68 10.29 3.78
N LYS A 332 -24.65 11.42 3.05
CA LYS A 332 -24.46 11.45 1.58
C LYS A 332 -23.07 10.97 1.19
N LEU A 333 -22.04 11.47 1.88
CA LEU A 333 -20.64 11.08 1.67
C LEU A 333 -20.38 9.56 1.80
N ILE A 334 -21.24 8.81 2.51
CA ILE A 334 -21.17 7.34 2.54
C ILE A 334 -21.39 6.75 1.13
N ASN A 335 -22.46 7.17 0.45
CA ASN A 335 -22.78 6.71 -0.90
C ASN A 335 -21.70 7.18 -1.89
N ASP A 336 -21.36 8.47 -1.81
CA ASP A 336 -20.40 9.09 -2.73
C ASP A 336 -19.01 8.43 -2.64
N LYS A 337 -18.59 7.98 -1.44
CA LYS A 337 -17.35 7.19 -1.27
C LYS A 337 -17.46 5.76 -1.78
N ILE A 338 -18.59 5.07 -1.63
CA ILE A 338 -18.77 3.74 -2.24
C ILE A 338 -18.55 3.82 -3.76
N GLU A 339 -19.16 4.82 -4.40
CA GLU A 339 -19.04 5.07 -5.83
C GLU A 339 -17.61 5.51 -6.24
N ASN A 340 -16.99 6.48 -5.53
CA ASN A 340 -15.82 7.20 -6.05
C ASN A 340 -14.47 6.95 -5.32
N ASP A 341 -14.45 6.38 -4.12
CA ASP A 341 -13.22 6.22 -3.31
C ASP A 341 -12.28 5.13 -3.87
N ASP A 342 -10.96 5.31 -3.72
CA ASP A 342 -9.91 4.39 -4.21
C ASP A 342 -9.41 3.40 -3.14
N VAL A 343 -9.87 3.52 -1.90
CA VAL A 343 -9.62 2.56 -0.81
C VAL A 343 -10.71 1.49 -0.79
N TYR A 344 -10.41 0.32 -1.36
CA TYR A 344 -11.34 -0.81 -1.46
C TYR A 344 -11.98 -1.22 -0.13
N ASP A 345 -11.20 -1.35 0.94
CA ASP A 345 -11.72 -1.80 2.24
C ASP A 345 -12.70 -0.79 2.86
N LEU A 346 -12.48 0.51 2.62
CA LEU A 346 -13.41 1.58 2.99
C LEU A 346 -14.70 1.50 2.18
N ALA A 347 -14.62 1.35 0.86
CA ALA A 347 -15.79 1.17 0.00
C ALA A 347 -16.61 -0.08 0.38
N VAL A 348 -15.95 -1.20 0.74
CA VAL A 348 -16.60 -2.43 1.22
C VAL A 348 -17.29 -2.22 2.57
N ASP A 349 -16.65 -1.55 3.53
CA ASP A 349 -17.21 -1.31 4.86
C ASP A 349 -18.42 -0.35 4.81
N LEU A 350 -18.30 0.73 4.03
CA LEU A 350 -19.41 1.65 3.76
C LEU A 350 -20.55 0.96 2.99
N ASN A 351 -20.26 0.05 2.06
CA ASN A 351 -21.29 -0.73 1.35
C ASN A 351 -22.06 -1.69 2.28
N LYS A 352 -21.37 -2.34 3.24
CA LYS A 352 -22.02 -3.15 4.30
C LYS A 352 -23.01 -2.34 5.13
N ALA A 353 -22.68 -1.08 5.43
CA ALA A 353 -23.60 -0.14 6.05
C ALA A 353 -24.74 0.24 5.08
N CYS A 354 -24.44 0.94 3.98
CA CYS A 354 -25.40 1.58 3.07
C CYS A 354 -26.35 0.60 2.36
N PHE A 355 -25.85 -0.52 1.84
CA PHE A 355 -26.61 -1.47 1.02
C PHE A 355 -26.58 -2.93 1.52
N ASN A 356 -26.17 -3.17 2.77
CA ASN A 356 -25.92 -4.53 3.29
C ASN A 356 -24.80 -5.30 2.57
N GLY A 357 -23.98 -4.63 1.75
CA GLY A 357 -23.00 -5.27 0.88
C GLY A 357 -23.57 -5.81 -0.44
N ASN A 358 -24.81 -5.44 -0.82
CA ASN A 358 -25.49 -5.92 -2.02
C ASN A 358 -25.83 -4.75 -2.97
N PRO A 359 -25.31 -4.71 -4.22
CA PRO A 359 -24.35 -5.64 -4.80
C PRO A 359 -22.97 -5.57 -4.10
N PRO A 360 -22.18 -6.66 -4.14
CA PRO A 360 -20.81 -6.64 -3.63
C PRO A 360 -19.93 -5.70 -4.48
N ILE A 361 -18.96 -5.05 -3.83
CA ILE A 361 -17.99 -4.20 -4.55
C ILE A 361 -17.09 -5.09 -5.40
N ASP A 362 -16.99 -4.83 -6.71
CA ASP A 362 -16.03 -5.54 -7.53
C ASP A 362 -14.60 -5.14 -7.16
N SER A 363 -13.92 -6.06 -6.47
CA SER A 363 -12.53 -5.92 -6.06
C SER A 363 -11.56 -5.75 -7.23
N CYS A 364 -11.97 -6.04 -8.47
CA CYS A 364 -11.18 -5.81 -9.67
C CYS A 364 -11.42 -4.47 -10.37
N ASN A 365 -12.23 -3.55 -9.84
CA ASN A 365 -12.29 -2.20 -10.40
C ASN A 365 -10.88 -1.56 -10.36
N GLU A 366 -10.42 -1.08 -11.53
CA GLU A 366 -9.05 -0.56 -11.70
C GLU A 366 -8.76 0.69 -10.84
N LYS A 367 -9.79 1.38 -10.30
CA LYS A 367 -9.59 2.49 -9.35
C LYS A 367 -8.87 2.07 -8.07
N TYR A 368 -9.01 0.82 -7.64
CA TYR A 368 -8.41 0.34 -6.39
C TYR A 368 -6.91 0.05 -6.57
N LYS A 369 -6.07 0.84 -5.87
CA LYS A 369 -4.60 0.72 -5.89
C LYS A 369 -4.05 0.90 -4.45
N PRO A 370 -3.18 0.00 -3.95
CA PRO A 370 -2.75 -1.27 -4.54
C PRO A 370 -3.91 -2.28 -4.63
N ARG A 371 -4.01 -2.99 -5.77
CA ARG A 371 -5.15 -3.86 -6.10
C ARG A 371 -5.51 -4.82 -4.94
N PRO A 372 -6.80 -5.02 -4.65
CA PRO A 372 -7.26 -5.97 -3.65
C PRO A 372 -6.72 -7.39 -3.84
N GLN A 373 -6.50 -8.07 -2.71
CA GLN A 373 -5.97 -9.44 -2.68
C GLN A 373 -6.97 -10.45 -3.25
N ASP A 374 -8.28 -10.23 -3.08
CA ASP A 374 -9.33 -11.09 -3.64
C ASP A 374 -9.39 -11.01 -5.17
N CYS A 375 -9.27 -9.81 -5.75
CA CYS A 375 -9.16 -9.68 -7.22
C CYS A 375 -7.90 -10.36 -7.75
N SER A 376 -6.79 -10.20 -7.02
CA SER A 376 -5.53 -10.86 -7.36
C SER A 376 -5.69 -12.38 -7.38
N LYS A 377 -6.42 -12.95 -6.41
CA LYS A 377 -6.78 -14.38 -6.38
C LYS A 377 -7.67 -14.76 -7.55
N ARG A 378 -8.70 -13.95 -7.85
CA ARG A 378 -9.60 -14.17 -9.00
C ARG A 378 -8.82 -14.27 -10.30
N ILE A 379 -7.97 -13.28 -10.61
CA ILE A 379 -7.16 -13.27 -11.85
C ILE A 379 -6.14 -14.43 -11.88
N TYR A 380 -5.54 -14.82 -10.74
CA TYR A 380 -4.64 -15.97 -10.66
C TYR A 380 -5.36 -17.30 -10.94
N ASN A 381 -6.54 -17.48 -10.35
CA ASN A 381 -7.38 -18.67 -10.53
C ASN A 381 -8.02 -18.72 -11.92
N ASP A 382 -8.35 -17.58 -12.53
CA ASP A 382 -8.74 -17.45 -13.95
C ASP A 382 -7.63 -17.96 -14.89
N GLN A 383 -6.36 -17.90 -14.47
CA GLN A 383 -5.25 -18.47 -15.24
C GLN A 383 -5.07 -19.96 -14.96
N GLN A 384 -5.90 -20.58 -14.12
CA GLN A 384 -5.84 -21.98 -13.70
C GLN A 384 -4.45 -22.36 -13.13
N CYS A 385 -3.78 -21.43 -12.45
CA CYS A 385 -2.58 -21.72 -11.68
C CYS A 385 -2.98 -22.30 -10.31
N LYS A 386 -2.13 -23.17 -9.75
CA LYS A 386 -2.44 -23.92 -8.53
C LYS A 386 -2.02 -23.13 -7.28
N PRO A 387 -2.72 -23.24 -6.14
CA PRO A 387 -2.33 -22.58 -4.88
C PRO A 387 -0.94 -22.97 -4.34
N THR A 388 -0.30 -23.99 -4.91
CA THR A 388 1.11 -24.34 -4.64
C THR A 388 2.09 -23.30 -5.21
N GLY A 389 1.76 -22.61 -6.30
CA GLY A 389 2.68 -21.74 -7.03
C GLY A 389 3.13 -20.47 -6.29
N PHE A 390 4.36 -20.03 -6.55
CA PHE A 390 4.97 -18.87 -5.86
C PHE A 390 4.33 -17.52 -6.19
N LEU A 391 3.66 -17.38 -7.34
CA LEU A 391 2.90 -16.17 -7.70
C LEU A 391 1.47 -16.15 -7.14
N HIS A 392 1.06 -17.16 -6.38
CA HIS A 392 -0.24 -17.13 -5.70
C HIS A 392 -0.26 -15.98 -4.67
N PRO A 393 -1.27 -15.09 -4.68
CA PRO A 393 -1.25 -13.83 -3.90
C PRO A 393 -0.87 -13.97 -2.42
N ASP A 394 -1.34 -15.01 -1.74
CA ASP A 394 -1.05 -15.25 -0.31
C ASP A 394 0.42 -15.63 -0.01
N LYS A 395 1.25 -15.83 -1.04
CA LYS A 395 2.68 -16.18 -0.91
C LYS A 395 3.63 -15.05 -1.31
N VAL A 396 3.15 -14.06 -2.07
CA VAL A 396 3.96 -12.96 -2.59
C VAL A 396 4.14 -11.89 -1.49
N LYS A 397 5.04 -12.16 -0.54
CA LYS A 397 5.37 -11.24 0.57
C LYS A 397 6.18 -10.03 0.09
N SER A 398 5.98 -8.88 0.73
CA SER A 398 6.66 -7.60 0.43
C SER A 398 8.20 -7.64 0.47
N TYR A 399 8.78 -8.56 1.25
CA TYR A 399 10.20 -8.91 1.20
C TYR A 399 10.34 -10.42 0.99
N HIS A 400 11.01 -10.82 -0.09
CA HIS A 400 11.13 -12.23 -0.45
C HIS A 400 12.25 -12.96 0.32
N GLN A 401 11.88 -14.02 1.04
CA GLN A 401 12.80 -15.07 1.50
C GLN A 401 13.07 -16.14 0.40
N GLN A 402 12.44 -16.02 -0.77
CA GLN A 402 12.54 -16.98 -1.87
C GLN A 402 13.14 -16.33 -3.12
N GLU A 403 14.38 -16.70 -3.43
CA GLU A 403 15.28 -16.12 -4.45
C GLU A 403 14.90 -16.46 -5.90
N ILE A 404 13.64 -16.83 -6.12
CA ILE A 404 13.15 -17.40 -7.37
C ILE A 404 12.27 -16.37 -8.12
N LEU A 405 11.70 -15.39 -7.40
CA LEU A 405 10.85 -14.33 -7.93
C LEU A 405 11.68 -13.11 -8.40
N GLU A 406 11.33 -12.56 -9.56
CA GLU A 406 11.91 -11.33 -10.11
C GLU A 406 11.45 -10.09 -9.33
N ASP A 407 12.31 -9.07 -9.12
CA ASP A 407 12.06 -7.90 -8.25
C ASP A 407 10.76 -7.14 -8.54
N LYS A 408 10.28 -7.20 -9.79
CA LYS A 408 9.00 -6.63 -10.24
C LYS A 408 7.78 -7.22 -9.53
N TRP A 409 7.92 -8.40 -8.90
CA TRP A 409 6.90 -9.09 -8.13
C TRP A 409 6.94 -8.76 -6.62
N ASN A 410 7.81 -7.86 -6.17
CA ASN A 410 7.69 -7.30 -4.82
C ASN A 410 6.39 -6.48 -4.68
N ASP A 411 5.83 -6.41 -3.47
CA ASP A 411 4.68 -5.55 -3.16
C ASP A 411 5.16 -4.17 -2.67
N ASN A 412 5.61 -3.34 -3.62
CA ASN A 412 6.03 -1.96 -3.42
C ASN A 412 5.26 -1.03 -4.38
N ASN A 413 5.58 0.27 -4.41
CA ASN A 413 4.82 1.27 -5.17
C ASN A 413 4.74 0.96 -6.69
N ASP A 414 5.81 0.45 -7.30
CA ASP A 414 5.84 0.00 -8.71
C ASP A 414 5.42 -1.48 -8.91
N GLY A 415 5.08 -2.14 -7.80
CA GLY A 415 4.90 -3.57 -7.66
C GLY A 415 3.66 -4.15 -8.34
N TRP A 416 3.57 -5.47 -8.30
CA TRP A 416 2.60 -6.25 -9.08
C TRP A 416 1.12 -5.94 -8.77
N ARG A 417 0.81 -5.44 -7.56
CA ARG A 417 -0.54 -4.99 -7.17
C ARG A 417 -0.90 -3.61 -7.72
N ASN A 418 0.07 -2.76 -8.05
CA ASN A 418 -0.18 -1.45 -8.66
C ASN A 418 -0.35 -1.53 -10.19
N TRP A 419 0.02 -2.66 -10.80
CA TRP A 419 -0.23 -2.90 -12.23
C TRP A 419 -1.72 -2.99 -12.57
N LYS A 420 -2.05 -2.64 -13.83
CA LYS A 420 -3.34 -2.98 -14.44
C LYS A 420 -3.60 -4.49 -14.42
N ASN A 421 -4.86 -4.88 -14.27
CA ASN A 421 -5.34 -6.26 -14.24
C ASN A 421 -4.89 -7.05 -15.49
N SER A 422 -4.94 -6.41 -16.66
CA SER A 422 -4.48 -6.98 -17.94
C SER A 422 -2.99 -7.34 -17.92
N LYS A 423 -2.12 -6.46 -17.41
CA LYS A 423 -0.67 -6.71 -17.29
C LYS A 423 -0.37 -7.87 -16.34
N TYR A 424 -1.05 -7.93 -15.19
CA TYR A 424 -0.90 -9.03 -14.23
C TYR A 424 -1.37 -10.37 -14.83
N LYS A 425 -2.54 -10.39 -15.48
CA LYS A 425 -3.08 -11.54 -16.21
C LYS A 425 -2.12 -12.03 -17.30
N GLN A 426 -1.52 -11.10 -18.05
CA GLN A 426 -0.55 -11.38 -19.11
C GLN A 426 0.75 -11.99 -18.58
N GLU A 427 1.35 -11.44 -17.51
CA GLU A 427 2.59 -11.99 -16.95
C GLU A 427 2.37 -13.38 -16.30
N ILE A 428 1.24 -13.64 -15.63
CA ILE A 428 0.91 -15.00 -15.16
C ILE A 428 0.75 -15.95 -16.35
N ARG A 429 -0.03 -15.57 -17.36
CA ARG A 429 -0.25 -16.39 -18.58
C ARG A 429 1.05 -16.71 -19.30
N LYS A 430 1.96 -15.73 -19.42
CA LYS A 430 3.31 -15.89 -19.97
C LYS A 430 4.10 -16.97 -19.23
N HIS A 431 4.12 -16.94 -17.90
CA HIS A 431 4.80 -17.98 -17.12
C HIS A 431 4.11 -19.35 -17.24
N LYS A 432 2.78 -19.43 -17.27
CA LYS A 432 2.06 -20.68 -17.56
C LYS A 432 2.40 -21.27 -18.94
N LEU A 433 2.54 -20.43 -19.97
CA LEU A 433 2.96 -20.85 -21.31
C LEU A 433 4.43 -21.29 -21.34
N GLN A 434 5.32 -20.58 -20.65
CA GLN A 434 6.73 -20.94 -20.50
C GLN A 434 6.92 -22.27 -19.75
N ALA A 435 6.16 -22.52 -18.69
CA ALA A 435 6.14 -23.81 -17.97
C ALA A 435 5.85 -24.98 -18.93
N ARG A 436 4.88 -24.78 -19.83
CA ARG A 436 4.45 -25.74 -20.87
C ARG A 436 5.38 -25.79 -22.09
N GLY A 437 6.49 -25.04 -22.09
CA GLY A 437 7.50 -25.04 -23.15
C GLY A 437 7.11 -24.29 -24.42
N VAL A 438 6.09 -23.43 -24.38
CA VAL A 438 5.64 -22.63 -25.52
C VAL A 438 6.47 -21.34 -25.65
N GLY A 439 6.86 -20.98 -26.87
CA GLY A 439 7.70 -19.80 -27.17
C GLY A 439 9.17 -20.00 -26.78
N ASP A 440 9.80 -18.95 -26.22
CA ASP A 440 11.20 -18.96 -25.76
C ASP A 440 11.46 -19.95 -24.60
N GLY A 441 10.40 -20.54 -24.04
CA GLY A 441 10.44 -21.60 -23.02
C GLY A 441 11.09 -22.91 -23.48
N LYS A 442 11.85 -22.96 -24.57
CA LYS A 442 12.64 -24.14 -24.98
C LYS A 442 13.73 -24.49 -23.97
N HIS A 443 14.29 -23.49 -23.28
CA HIS A 443 15.33 -23.72 -22.27
C HIS A 443 14.72 -24.24 -20.96
N TYR A 444 15.24 -25.39 -20.50
CA TYR A 444 14.77 -26.09 -19.30
C TYR A 444 14.64 -25.19 -18.06
N SER A 445 15.61 -24.31 -17.82
CA SER A 445 15.66 -23.37 -16.68
C SER A 445 14.44 -22.45 -16.64
N TYR A 446 14.05 -21.86 -17.79
CA TYR A 446 12.84 -21.04 -17.90
C TYR A 446 11.57 -21.84 -17.64
N ARG A 447 11.48 -23.09 -18.15
CA ARG A 447 10.34 -23.98 -17.87
C ARG A 447 10.23 -24.24 -16.37
N ARG A 448 11.32 -24.67 -15.74
CA ARG A 448 11.40 -24.97 -14.29
C ARG A 448 10.98 -23.79 -13.41
N ARG A 449 11.55 -22.58 -13.62
CA ARG A 449 11.17 -21.38 -12.85
C ARG A 449 9.69 -21.04 -13.03
N SER A 450 9.20 -21.11 -14.28
CA SER A 450 7.82 -20.72 -14.60
C SER A 450 6.80 -21.75 -14.12
N SER A 451 7.15 -23.04 -14.05
CA SER A 451 6.34 -24.08 -13.40
C SER A 451 6.13 -23.75 -11.92
N GLN A 452 7.21 -23.40 -11.21
CA GLN A 452 7.16 -23.03 -9.79
C GLN A 452 6.29 -21.80 -9.52
N TYR A 453 6.25 -20.82 -10.42
CA TYR A 453 5.38 -19.65 -10.29
C TYR A 453 3.87 -19.98 -10.36
N CYS A 454 3.47 -20.88 -11.27
CA CYS A 454 2.07 -21.26 -11.52
C CYS A 454 1.63 -22.54 -10.77
N GLY A 455 2.54 -23.20 -10.04
CA GLY A 455 2.27 -24.48 -9.37
C GLY A 455 2.14 -25.67 -10.34
N GLU A 456 2.60 -25.50 -11.58
CA GLU A 456 2.66 -26.59 -12.56
C GLU A 456 3.77 -27.59 -12.17
N THR A 457 3.69 -28.81 -12.72
CA THR A 457 4.73 -29.83 -12.47
C THR A 457 6.09 -29.30 -12.93
N ILE A 458 7.11 -29.45 -12.08
CA ILE A 458 8.48 -29.08 -12.44
C ILE A 458 8.98 -30.15 -13.43
N PRO A 459 9.42 -29.79 -14.65
CA PRO A 459 9.99 -30.75 -15.58
C PRO A 459 11.27 -31.36 -15.01
N GLU A 460 11.61 -32.57 -15.45
CA GLU A 460 12.88 -33.21 -15.08
C GLU A 460 14.08 -32.59 -15.81
N PRO A 461 15.27 -32.57 -15.20
CA PRO A 461 16.48 -32.09 -15.87
C PRO A 461 16.81 -32.89 -17.13
N PRO A 462 17.37 -32.26 -18.18
CA PRO A 462 17.59 -32.92 -19.47
C PRO A 462 18.74 -33.94 -19.49
N ASN A 463 19.50 -34.06 -18.39
CA ASN A 463 20.59 -35.02 -18.16
C ASN A 463 20.64 -35.32 -16.64
N PRO A 464 21.23 -36.43 -16.19
CA PRO A 464 21.57 -36.64 -14.78
C PRO A 464 22.48 -35.53 -14.22
N LYS A 465 22.42 -35.31 -12.90
CA LYS A 465 23.29 -34.36 -12.20
C LYS A 465 24.71 -34.95 -12.09
N PRO A 466 25.76 -34.29 -12.64
CA PRO A 466 27.13 -34.78 -12.53
C PRO A 466 27.59 -34.74 -11.07
N CYS A 467 28.51 -35.63 -10.70
CA CYS A 467 29.21 -35.50 -9.43
C CYS A 467 30.19 -34.32 -9.47
N TRP A 468 30.71 -33.90 -8.30
CA TRP A 468 31.66 -32.80 -8.24
C TRP A 468 32.95 -33.08 -9.01
N ALA A 469 33.47 -34.32 -8.96
CA ALA A 469 34.67 -34.69 -9.72
C ALA A 469 34.49 -34.52 -11.24
N ASP A 470 33.32 -34.87 -11.78
CA ASP A 470 33.04 -34.75 -13.22
C ASP A 470 32.82 -33.32 -13.66
N ILE A 471 32.10 -32.49 -12.87
CA ILE A 471 31.98 -31.07 -13.21
C ILE A 471 33.34 -30.35 -13.05
N LYS A 472 34.17 -30.72 -12.05
CA LYS A 472 35.54 -30.22 -11.88
C LYS A 472 36.39 -30.57 -13.11
N ARG A 473 36.33 -31.80 -13.62
CA ARG A 473 36.97 -32.21 -14.88
C ARG A 473 36.50 -31.38 -16.08
N ILE A 474 35.18 -31.32 -16.32
CA ILE A 474 34.53 -30.57 -17.41
C ILE A 474 34.88 -29.08 -17.39
N LEU A 475 35.14 -28.51 -16.22
CA LEU A 475 35.50 -27.10 -16.06
C LEU A 475 37.02 -26.86 -16.10
N SER A 476 37.86 -27.81 -15.70
CA SER A 476 39.33 -27.68 -15.71
C SER A 476 39.94 -27.46 -17.09
N ILE A 477 39.22 -27.88 -18.13
CA ILE A 477 39.56 -27.73 -19.55
C ILE A 477 39.09 -26.39 -20.14
N MET A 478 38.20 -25.66 -19.47
CA MET A 478 37.59 -24.44 -20.01
C MET A 478 38.55 -23.25 -19.92
N PRO A 479 38.69 -22.42 -20.97
CA PRO A 479 39.62 -21.28 -20.97
C PRO A 479 39.42 -20.34 -19.77
N LYS A 480 40.54 -19.86 -19.22
CA LYS A 480 40.60 -18.99 -18.01
C LYS A 480 39.92 -19.59 -16.77
N THR A 481 40.05 -20.90 -16.60
CA THR A 481 39.55 -21.64 -15.44
C THR A 481 40.71 -22.33 -14.72
N VAL A 482 40.70 -22.30 -13.39
CA VAL A 482 41.64 -23.01 -12.51
C VAL A 482 40.83 -23.88 -11.56
N THR A 483 41.31 -25.07 -11.21
CA THR A 483 40.59 -26.01 -10.34
C THR A 483 41.43 -26.42 -9.14
N ASN A 484 40.84 -26.28 -7.96
CA ASN A 484 41.28 -26.82 -6.68
C ASN A 484 40.22 -27.82 -6.21
N ASP A 485 40.48 -28.62 -5.17
CA ASP A 485 39.70 -29.82 -4.94
C ASP A 485 38.22 -29.61 -4.65
N LYS A 486 37.87 -28.49 -4.00
CA LYS A 486 36.50 -28.09 -3.66
C LYS A 486 36.04 -26.79 -4.34
N ILE A 487 36.88 -26.21 -5.22
CA ILE A 487 36.64 -24.90 -5.85
C ILE A 487 37.10 -24.87 -7.31
N VAL A 488 36.22 -24.41 -8.20
CA VAL A 488 36.57 -23.99 -9.57
C VAL A 488 36.61 -22.46 -9.62
N ILE A 489 37.68 -21.88 -10.15
CA ILE A 489 37.93 -20.44 -10.20
C ILE A 489 37.95 -19.97 -11.65
N PHE A 490 36.98 -19.14 -12.03
CA PHE A 490 36.90 -18.50 -13.35
C PHE A 490 37.49 -17.09 -13.30
N SER A 491 38.33 -16.73 -14.27
CA SER A 491 38.83 -15.36 -14.45
C SER A 491 38.11 -14.63 -15.61
N ASP A 492 38.13 -13.30 -15.59
CA ASP A 492 37.41 -12.45 -16.56
C ASP A 492 37.62 -12.88 -18.03
N GLY A 493 36.51 -13.22 -18.69
CA GLY A 493 36.49 -13.73 -20.07
C GLY A 493 36.44 -15.25 -20.21
N SER A 494 36.41 -16.02 -19.11
CA SER A 494 36.04 -17.45 -19.17
C SER A 494 34.65 -17.63 -19.82
N PRO A 495 34.43 -18.62 -20.71
CA PRO A 495 33.14 -18.83 -21.37
C PRO A 495 31.97 -19.05 -20.40
N VAL A 496 32.22 -19.67 -19.24
CA VAL A 496 31.20 -20.00 -18.23
C VAL A 496 30.57 -18.73 -17.63
N LEU A 497 31.32 -17.62 -17.58
CA LEU A 497 30.83 -16.33 -17.08
C LEU A 497 29.76 -15.68 -17.97
N LYS A 498 29.44 -16.25 -19.15
CA LYS A 498 28.25 -15.89 -19.92
C LYS A 498 26.96 -16.08 -19.11
N LEU A 499 26.91 -17.05 -18.19
CA LEU A 499 25.74 -17.32 -17.34
C LEU A 499 25.39 -16.16 -16.39
N LEU A 500 26.39 -15.37 -15.99
CA LEU A 500 26.20 -14.19 -15.12
C LEU A 500 25.64 -12.98 -15.89
N LYS A 501 25.83 -12.97 -17.22
CA LYS A 501 25.56 -11.83 -18.12
C LYS A 501 24.18 -11.89 -18.79
N GLY A 502 23.25 -12.73 -18.32
CA GLY A 502 21.97 -12.95 -19.01
C GLY A 502 21.19 -11.65 -19.23
N THR A 503 21.05 -11.25 -20.50
CA THR A 503 20.31 -10.06 -20.97
C THR A 503 19.20 -10.51 -21.91
N VAL A 504 18.25 -9.63 -22.23
CA VAL A 504 17.23 -9.90 -23.24
C VAL A 504 17.91 -10.31 -24.56
N GLY A 505 17.56 -11.50 -25.08
CA GLY A 505 18.13 -12.07 -26.30
C GLY A 505 19.34 -13.02 -26.13
N THR A 506 19.87 -13.25 -24.92
CA THR A 506 21.00 -14.20 -24.73
C THR A 506 20.55 -15.66 -24.62
N LYS A 507 21.23 -16.59 -25.30
CA LYS A 507 20.97 -18.05 -25.29
C LYS A 507 20.90 -18.69 -23.89
N TYR A 508 21.45 -18.07 -22.87
CA TYR A 508 21.44 -18.58 -21.49
C TYR A 508 20.77 -17.58 -20.56
N PRO A 509 19.80 -18.02 -19.75
CA PRO A 509 19.17 -17.15 -18.76
C PRO A 509 20.06 -16.93 -17.54
N LYS A 510 19.89 -15.77 -16.88
CA LYS A 510 20.55 -15.47 -15.60
C LYS A 510 19.91 -16.30 -14.48
N PHE A 511 20.47 -17.48 -14.22
CA PHE A 511 20.15 -18.37 -13.09
C PHE A 511 21.32 -18.54 -12.11
N ILE A 512 22.51 -18.05 -12.46
CA ILE A 512 23.66 -17.99 -11.55
C ILE A 512 23.92 -16.52 -11.22
N GLU A 513 23.92 -16.19 -9.93
CA GLU A 513 24.24 -14.86 -9.43
C GLU A 513 25.73 -14.69 -9.08
N THR A 514 26.09 -13.48 -8.64
CA THR A 514 27.38 -13.20 -8.00
C THR A 514 27.17 -12.82 -6.54
N ALA A 515 27.75 -13.57 -5.61
CA ALA A 515 27.77 -13.26 -4.19
C ALA A 515 29.17 -12.79 -3.75
N THR A 516 29.29 -11.89 -2.77
CA THR A 516 30.60 -11.44 -2.27
C THR A 516 31.20 -12.38 -1.21
N SER A 517 30.35 -13.03 -0.38
CA SER A 517 30.80 -13.98 0.64
C SER A 517 30.64 -15.44 0.20
N LYS A 518 31.58 -16.29 0.63
CA LYS A 518 31.58 -17.74 0.36
C LYS A 518 30.27 -18.40 0.82
N VAL A 519 29.88 -18.16 2.08
CA VAL A 519 28.64 -18.70 2.69
C VAL A 519 27.40 -18.33 1.87
N ARG A 520 27.36 -17.13 1.26
CA ARG A 520 26.25 -16.73 0.38
C ARG A 520 26.29 -17.40 -1.00
N ALA A 521 27.46 -17.82 -1.50
CA ALA A 521 27.58 -18.58 -2.74
C ALA A 521 27.35 -20.09 -2.57
N GLU A 522 27.63 -20.64 -1.40
CA GLU A 522 27.40 -22.08 -1.12
C GLU A 522 25.92 -22.38 -0.81
N ASN A 523 25.21 -21.43 -0.19
CA ASN A 523 23.79 -21.58 0.16
C ASN A 523 22.82 -21.06 -0.92
N ARG A 524 23.31 -20.63 -2.09
CA ARG A 524 22.50 -20.04 -3.18
C ARG A 524 23.02 -20.47 -4.55
N ASN A 525 22.24 -20.24 -5.60
CA ASN A 525 22.67 -20.46 -6.98
C ASN A 525 23.61 -19.32 -7.45
N ALA A 526 24.82 -19.23 -6.89
CA ALA A 526 25.72 -18.11 -7.14
C ALA A 526 27.20 -18.52 -7.18
N PHE A 527 28.01 -17.79 -7.95
CA PHE A 527 29.47 -17.84 -7.84
C PHE A 527 29.94 -16.76 -6.85
N GLN A 528 30.91 -17.09 -5.99
CA GLN A 528 31.53 -16.11 -5.10
C GLN A 528 32.50 -15.24 -5.90
N LYS A 529 32.25 -13.93 -5.97
CA LYS A 529 33.18 -12.97 -6.59
C LYS A 529 34.27 -12.58 -5.58
N VAL A 530 35.52 -12.84 -5.92
CA VAL A 530 36.72 -12.43 -5.17
C VAL A 530 37.59 -11.59 -6.10
N GLY A 531 37.59 -10.26 -5.90
CA GLY A 531 38.25 -9.33 -6.82
C GLY A 531 37.74 -9.45 -8.26
N LYS A 532 38.60 -9.94 -9.17
CA LYS A 532 38.30 -10.20 -10.61
C LYS A 532 38.06 -11.69 -10.94
N GLN A 533 37.92 -12.53 -9.92
CA GLN A 533 37.69 -13.97 -10.05
C GLN A 533 36.32 -14.38 -9.50
N TYR A 534 35.79 -15.49 -10.01
CA TYR A 534 34.48 -16.03 -9.66
C TYR A 534 34.65 -17.50 -9.27
N HIS A 535 34.38 -17.81 -8.01
CA HIS A 535 34.62 -19.12 -7.40
C HIS A 535 33.29 -19.89 -7.32
N PHE A 536 33.27 -21.05 -7.96
CA PHE A 536 32.20 -22.04 -7.89
C PHE A 536 32.63 -23.14 -6.92
N HIS A 537 31.84 -23.40 -5.89
CA HIS A 537 32.20 -24.33 -4.80
C HIS A 537 31.45 -25.65 -4.93
N GLU A 538 32.01 -26.73 -4.39
CA GLU A 538 31.39 -28.06 -4.31
C GLU A 538 29.98 -28.02 -3.68
N ASN A 539 29.84 -27.29 -2.57
CA ASN A 539 28.56 -27.09 -1.89
C ASN A 539 27.51 -26.39 -2.79
N THR A 540 27.95 -25.44 -3.63
CA THR A 540 27.07 -24.78 -4.62
C THR A 540 26.53 -25.78 -5.65
N LEU A 541 27.33 -26.76 -6.10
CA LEU A 541 26.82 -27.86 -6.93
C LEU A 541 25.83 -28.72 -6.14
N ALA A 542 26.11 -29.04 -4.88
CA ALA A 542 25.32 -29.97 -4.07
C ALA A 542 23.85 -29.55 -3.95
N LEU A 543 23.55 -28.25 -3.90
CA LEU A 543 22.19 -27.67 -3.89
C LEU A 543 21.24 -28.37 -4.88
N LYS A 544 20.06 -28.77 -4.40
CA LYS A 544 19.03 -29.48 -5.18
C LYS A 544 18.66 -28.77 -6.48
N ASP A 545 18.68 -27.44 -6.45
CA ASP A 545 18.08 -26.55 -7.43
C ASP A 545 19.08 -25.86 -8.38
N PHE A 546 20.36 -26.23 -8.31
CA PHE A 546 21.48 -25.61 -9.03
C PHE A 546 21.50 -25.91 -10.54
N PRO A 547 21.69 -24.90 -11.43
CA PRO A 547 21.60 -25.05 -12.88
C PRO A 547 22.87 -25.63 -13.55
N TYR A 548 23.30 -26.81 -13.12
CA TYR A 548 24.46 -27.51 -13.73
C TYR A 548 24.28 -27.77 -15.24
N TRP A 549 23.04 -27.96 -15.70
CA TRP A 549 22.71 -28.16 -17.11
C TRP A 549 23.08 -26.95 -17.98
N ASP A 550 22.94 -25.71 -17.46
CA ASP A 550 23.31 -24.50 -18.19
C ASP A 550 24.84 -24.33 -18.27
N ILE A 551 25.57 -24.79 -17.25
CA ILE A 551 27.03 -24.89 -17.28
C ILE A 551 27.48 -25.89 -18.34
N ILE A 552 26.91 -27.10 -18.34
CA ILE A 552 27.19 -28.13 -19.36
C ILE A 552 26.89 -27.58 -20.77
N ASN A 553 25.75 -26.92 -20.97
CA ASN A 553 25.38 -26.33 -22.26
C ASN A 553 26.36 -25.25 -22.72
N VAL A 554 26.73 -24.29 -21.86
CA VAL A 554 27.73 -23.26 -22.19
C VAL A 554 29.09 -23.87 -22.56
N CYS A 555 29.48 -24.96 -21.88
CA CYS A 555 30.74 -25.63 -22.16
C CYS A 555 30.68 -26.41 -23.50
N LYS A 556 29.59 -27.12 -23.80
CA LYS A 556 29.35 -27.74 -25.13
C LYS A 556 29.37 -26.67 -26.23
N ASP A 557 28.53 -25.64 -26.11
CA ASP A 557 28.42 -24.56 -27.10
C ASP A 557 29.74 -23.81 -27.36
N TYR A 558 30.61 -23.70 -26.34
CA TYR A 558 31.97 -23.18 -26.53
C TYR A 558 32.80 -24.10 -27.42
N TRP A 559 32.87 -25.40 -27.12
CA TRP A 559 33.68 -26.34 -27.90
C TRP A 559 33.14 -26.54 -29.32
N ASN A 560 31.83 -26.73 -29.49
CA ASN A 560 31.18 -26.90 -30.79
C ASN A 560 31.48 -25.71 -31.74
N SER A 561 31.58 -24.48 -31.21
CA SER A 561 31.93 -23.28 -32.00
C SER A 561 33.44 -23.02 -32.16
N LYS A 562 34.30 -23.96 -31.73
CA LYS A 562 35.77 -23.78 -31.64
C LYS A 562 36.59 -25.03 -32.03
N TRP A 563 36.20 -25.71 -33.11
CA TRP A 563 36.94 -26.83 -33.73
C TRP A 563 38.47 -26.64 -33.77
N ASP A 564 38.98 -25.51 -34.28
CA ASP A 564 40.43 -25.28 -34.39
C ASP A 564 41.13 -25.17 -33.03
N VAL A 565 40.42 -24.72 -31.99
CA VAL A 565 40.94 -24.66 -30.62
C VAL A 565 40.91 -26.05 -30.00
N PHE A 566 39.81 -26.79 -30.18
CA PHE A 566 39.66 -28.17 -29.74
C PHE A 566 40.78 -29.08 -30.31
N GLY A 567 40.96 -29.06 -31.63
CA GLY A 567 41.96 -29.89 -32.31
C GLY A 567 43.41 -29.51 -31.99
N LYS A 568 43.74 -28.21 -31.93
CA LYS A 568 45.07 -27.78 -31.45
C LYS A 568 45.31 -28.16 -29.99
N THR A 569 44.29 -28.11 -29.13
CA THR A 569 44.42 -28.52 -27.72
C THR A 569 44.68 -30.02 -27.60
N LEU A 570 44.03 -30.84 -28.42
CA LEU A 570 44.28 -32.28 -28.54
C LEU A 570 45.72 -32.58 -28.95
N ALA A 571 46.16 -32.03 -30.09
CA ALA A 571 47.49 -32.29 -30.64
C ALA A 571 48.63 -31.76 -29.75
N TYR A 572 48.47 -30.58 -29.15
CA TYR A 572 49.48 -30.01 -28.24
C TYR A 572 49.67 -30.85 -26.96
N LYS A 573 48.61 -31.51 -26.47
CA LYS A 573 48.64 -32.20 -25.18
C LYS A 573 48.82 -33.72 -25.27
N THR A 574 48.76 -34.33 -26.45
CA THR A 574 48.82 -35.79 -26.59
C THR A 574 49.64 -36.20 -27.82
N PRO A 575 50.73 -36.99 -27.66
CA PRO A 575 51.67 -37.30 -28.75
C PRO A 575 51.14 -38.30 -29.78
N PHE A 576 49.87 -38.70 -29.67
CA PHE A 576 49.20 -39.67 -30.55
C PHE A 576 48.15 -39.00 -31.46
N VAL A 577 48.17 -37.67 -31.57
CA VAL A 577 47.13 -36.89 -32.23
C VAL A 577 47.71 -35.74 -33.06
N ASP A 578 47.50 -35.77 -34.38
CA ASP A 578 47.80 -34.67 -35.31
C ASP A 578 46.55 -33.83 -35.59
N TRP A 579 46.70 -32.50 -35.70
CA TRP A 579 45.61 -31.59 -36.08
C TRP A 579 45.79 -30.99 -37.47
N LYS A 580 44.71 -30.97 -38.25
CA LYS A 580 44.54 -30.18 -39.46
C LYS A 580 43.19 -29.45 -39.40
N SER A 581 43.05 -28.37 -40.17
CA SER A 581 41.82 -27.54 -40.19
C SER A 581 40.54 -28.30 -40.56
N THR A 582 40.62 -29.42 -41.27
CA THR A 582 39.45 -30.22 -41.70
C THR A 582 39.24 -31.51 -40.91
N HIS A 583 40.29 -32.08 -40.33
CA HIS A 583 40.27 -33.34 -39.58
C HIS A 583 41.41 -33.43 -38.56
N ILE A 584 41.20 -34.22 -37.53
CA ILE A 584 42.19 -34.66 -36.56
C ILE A 584 42.56 -36.10 -36.89
N THR A 585 43.83 -36.45 -36.85
CA THR A 585 44.33 -37.81 -37.08
C THR A 585 44.82 -38.40 -35.77
N VAL A 586 44.40 -39.62 -35.43
CA VAL A 586 44.63 -40.27 -34.14
C VAL A 586 45.29 -41.63 -34.35
N THR A 587 46.44 -41.89 -33.73
CA THR A 587 47.17 -43.16 -33.88
C THR A 587 46.33 -44.34 -33.39
N LYS A 588 46.26 -45.42 -34.19
CA LYS A 588 45.52 -46.65 -33.87
C LYS A 588 46.05 -47.28 -32.58
N GLY A 589 45.14 -47.72 -31.70
CA GLY A 589 45.47 -48.32 -30.41
C GLY A 589 45.59 -47.31 -29.24
N SER A 590 45.70 -46.00 -29.53
CA SER A 590 45.65 -44.98 -28.47
C SER A 590 44.30 -44.95 -27.76
N GLY A 591 44.25 -44.41 -26.53
CA GLY A 591 43.02 -44.35 -25.73
C GLY A 591 41.84 -43.67 -26.45
N PHE A 592 42.13 -42.69 -27.32
CA PHE A 592 41.12 -42.00 -28.13
C PHE A 592 40.37 -42.92 -29.09
N THR A 593 41.02 -43.97 -29.63
CA THR A 593 40.35 -44.91 -30.54
C THR A 593 39.40 -45.89 -29.84
N LYS A 594 39.23 -45.76 -28.51
CA LYS A 594 38.23 -46.48 -27.71
C LYS A 594 36.98 -45.62 -27.41
N LEU A 595 37.03 -44.32 -27.69
CA LEU A 595 35.95 -43.37 -27.35
C LEU A 595 34.83 -43.31 -28.40
N LEU A 596 35.09 -43.81 -29.61
CA LEU A 596 34.16 -43.79 -30.74
C LEU A 596 34.32 -45.06 -31.58
N GLY A 597 33.21 -45.47 -32.21
CA GLY A 597 33.27 -46.42 -33.31
C GLY A 597 34.02 -45.85 -34.52
N LYS A 598 34.30 -46.72 -35.50
CA LYS A 598 34.96 -46.37 -36.76
C LYS A 598 34.21 -46.94 -37.95
N SER A 599 34.28 -46.27 -39.09
CA SER A 599 33.73 -46.75 -40.37
C SER A 599 34.75 -46.56 -41.50
N THR A 600 34.82 -47.55 -42.39
CA THR A 600 35.57 -47.47 -43.66
C THR A 600 34.81 -46.69 -44.74
N ASN A 601 33.53 -46.39 -44.52
CA ASN A 601 32.77 -45.46 -45.37
C ASN A 601 32.85 -44.05 -44.79
N LYS A 602 33.46 -43.13 -45.55
CA LYS A 602 33.64 -41.74 -45.13
C LYS A 602 32.32 -41.01 -44.88
N ASN A 603 31.27 -41.26 -45.67
CA ASN A 603 29.97 -40.60 -45.51
C ASN A 603 29.25 -41.09 -44.25
N THR A 604 29.33 -42.38 -43.94
CA THR A 604 28.87 -42.95 -42.67
C THR A 604 29.59 -42.29 -41.49
N ALA A 605 30.93 -42.27 -41.50
CA ALA A 605 31.72 -41.64 -40.44
C ALA A 605 31.41 -40.14 -40.25
N LEU A 606 31.16 -39.42 -41.34
CA LEU A 606 30.79 -37.99 -41.34
C LEU A 606 29.37 -37.71 -40.83
N ASN A 607 28.45 -38.67 -40.90
CA ASN A 607 27.04 -38.49 -40.55
C ASN A 607 26.70 -39.04 -39.16
N GLU A 608 27.37 -40.11 -38.73
CA GLU A 608 27.10 -40.79 -37.45
C GLU A 608 28.05 -40.35 -36.32
N GLY A 609 29.01 -39.46 -36.61
CA GLY A 609 29.96 -38.94 -35.61
C GLY A 609 31.15 -39.87 -35.32
N LEU A 610 31.40 -40.85 -36.19
CA LEU A 610 32.44 -41.87 -36.01
C LEU A 610 33.81 -41.45 -36.57
N PHE A 611 34.85 -42.19 -36.20
CA PHE A 611 36.14 -42.13 -36.89
C PHE A 611 36.03 -42.67 -38.33
N TYR A 612 36.73 -42.06 -39.27
CA TYR A 612 37.00 -42.65 -40.60
C TYR A 612 38.31 -43.47 -40.55
N ASP A 613 38.23 -44.74 -40.95
CA ASP A 613 39.39 -45.63 -41.12
C ASP A 613 39.62 -45.86 -42.62
N ASP A 614 40.72 -45.35 -43.17
CA ASP A 614 41.05 -45.54 -44.59
C ASP A 614 41.60 -46.94 -44.92
N GLY A 615 41.75 -47.81 -43.92
CA GLY A 615 42.25 -49.17 -44.06
C GLY A 615 43.73 -49.29 -44.42
N LYS A 616 44.45 -48.18 -44.59
CA LYS A 616 45.84 -48.14 -45.11
C LYS A 616 46.82 -47.44 -44.17
N SER A 617 46.37 -46.42 -43.45
CA SER A 617 47.19 -45.69 -42.49
C SER A 617 47.17 -46.34 -41.10
N ASN A 618 48.19 -46.10 -40.28
CA ASN A 618 48.21 -46.50 -38.87
C ASN A 618 47.39 -45.55 -37.95
N ALA A 619 46.39 -44.87 -38.51
CA ALA A 619 45.63 -43.84 -37.80
C ALA A 619 44.14 -43.82 -38.19
N LEU A 620 43.35 -43.11 -37.40
CA LEU A 620 41.93 -42.85 -37.62
C LEU A 620 41.70 -41.36 -37.79
N GLN A 621 40.84 -40.96 -38.73
CA GLN A 621 40.55 -39.56 -39.02
C GLN A 621 39.21 -39.14 -38.41
N LEU A 622 39.23 -38.24 -37.42
CA LEU A 622 38.04 -37.55 -36.93
C LEU A 622 37.84 -36.28 -37.75
N TRP A 623 36.82 -36.25 -38.61
CA TRP A 623 36.52 -35.07 -39.43
C TRP A 623 35.67 -34.05 -38.66
N LYS A 624 35.79 -32.76 -39.01
CA LYS A 624 35.03 -31.68 -38.36
C LYS A 624 33.52 -31.93 -38.31
N LYS A 625 32.92 -32.48 -39.39
CA LYS A 625 31.48 -32.78 -39.43
C LYS A 625 31.09 -33.92 -38.46
N SER A 626 31.95 -34.92 -38.30
CA SER A 626 31.77 -35.99 -37.30
C SER A 626 31.80 -35.42 -35.88
N TYR A 627 32.70 -34.46 -35.62
CA TYR A 627 32.77 -33.72 -34.35
C TYR A 627 31.55 -32.81 -34.11
N GLU A 628 30.93 -32.29 -35.16
CA GLU A 628 29.69 -31.49 -35.09
C GLU A 628 28.43 -32.37 -34.91
N HIS A 629 28.55 -33.70 -34.82
CA HIS A 629 27.42 -34.59 -34.56
C HIS A 629 26.87 -34.43 -33.13
N LYS A 630 25.54 -34.48 -33.01
CA LYS A 630 24.79 -34.24 -31.75
C LYS A 630 25.20 -35.13 -30.58
N ASP A 631 25.61 -36.37 -30.86
CA ASP A 631 25.93 -37.39 -29.87
C ASP A 631 27.46 -37.58 -29.70
N PHE A 632 28.29 -36.68 -30.24
CA PHE A 632 29.74 -36.78 -30.13
C PHE A 632 30.22 -36.70 -28.66
N PRO A 633 31.13 -37.58 -28.20
CA PRO A 633 31.57 -37.65 -26.80
C PRO A 633 32.64 -36.58 -26.48
N TYR A 634 32.28 -35.30 -26.55
CA TYR A 634 33.19 -34.16 -26.28
C TYR A 634 33.90 -34.30 -24.93
N TRP A 635 33.21 -34.77 -23.91
CA TRP A 635 33.75 -34.89 -22.55
C TRP A 635 34.83 -35.96 -22.46
N ASP A 636 34.61 -37.14 -23.01
CA ASP A 636 35.52 -38.25 -22.85
C ASP A 636 36.85 -37.98 -23.59
N PHE A 637 36.80 -37.31 -24.73
CA PHE A 637 38.01 -36.78 -25.40
C PHE A 637 38.76 -35.79 -24.50
N LEU A 638 38.07 -34.78 -23.95
CA LEU A 638 38.71 -33.70 -23.19
C LEU A 638 39.18 -34.16 -21.78
N ILE A 639 38.47 -35.11 -21.17
CA ILE A 639 38.85 -35.80 -19.94
C ILE A 639 40.10 -36.65 -20.19
N LEU A 640 40.14 -37.43 -21.28
CA LEU A 640 41.29 -38.27 -21.59
C LEU A 640 42.57 -37.44 -21.79
N ILE A 641 42.48 -36.29 -22.47
CA ILE A 641 43.58 -35.30 -22.54
C ILE A 641 44.03 -34.88 -21.14
N LYS A 642 43.10 -34.51 -20.26
CA LYS A 642 43.42 -34.02 -18.91
C LYS A 642 44.06 -35.11 -18.06
N THR A 643 43.55 -36.34 -18.10
CA THR A 643 44.14 -37.51 -17.42
C THR A 643 45.50 -37.89 -17.99
N MET A 644 45.77 -37.72 -19.29
CA MET A 644 47.12 -37.88 -19.85
C MET A 644 48.06 -36.77 -19.36
N SER A 645 47.59 -35.51 -19.37
CA SER A 645 48.31 -34.27 -19.03
C SER A 645 48.54 -34.02 -17.53
N ASP A 646 47.85 -34.75 -16.65
CA ASP A 646 48.04 -34.65 -15.19
C ASP A 646 48.89 -35.82 -14.64
N ASN A 647 48.90 -36.96 -15.34
CA ASN A 647 49.79 -38.07 -15.03
C ASN A 647 51.17 -37.94 -15.72
N THR A 648 51.46 -36.81 -16.37
CA THR A 648 52.81 -36.41 -16.81
C THR A 648 53.52 -35.69 -15.67
N LEU A 649 54.24 -36.45 -14.84
CA LEU A 649 55.16 -35.93 -13.82
C LEU A 649 56.36 -35.20 -14.46
N ASP A 650 56.99 -34.34 -13.67
CA ASP A 650 58.16 -33.47 -13.98
C ASP A 650 59.01 -33.91 -15.20
N TYR A 651 58.73 -33.34 -16.36
CA TYR A 651 59.77 -33.07 -17.35
C TYR A 651 60.51 -31.78 -16.96
N LYS A 652 61.28 -31.87 -15.87
CA LYS A 652 62.24 -30.83 -15.50
C LYS A 652 63.40 -30.86 -16.49
N ILE A 653 63.38 -29.92 -17.43
CA ILE A 653 64.59 -29.48 -18.11
C ILE A 653 65.32 -28.55 -17.15
N THR A 654 66.19 -29.11 -16.31
CA THR A 654 67.37 -28.36 -15.89
C THR A 654 68.24 -28.13 -17.12
N SER A 655 68.69 -26.89 -17.30
CA SER A 655 69.58 -26.44 -18.38
C SER A 655 70.88 -27.21 -18.46
#